data_AF-W4N685-F1
#
_entry.id   AF-W4N685-F1
#
_cell.length_a   1.000
_cell.length_b   1.000
_cell.length_c   1.000
_cell.angle_alpha   90.00
_cell.angle_beta   90.00
_cell.angle_gamma   90.00
#
_symmetry.space_group_name_H-M   'P 1'
#
loop_
_entity.id
_entity.type
_entity.pdbx_description
1 polymer ?
#
loop_
_entity_poly.entity_id
_entity_poly.type
_entity_poly.pdbx_seq_one_letter_code
_entity_poly.pdbx_strand_id
1 'polypeptide(L)'
;MKARTLRFTCGAPRSARVVGDGSHALFLRSDGPEDTVTSLWMSVIDTTGDGDDREILLADPRELLADADAEDVPAEERARRERAREGGSGIVAYSVDQAGRRVVFTINGQLFLTEIREDGTGARTRQLAFEDPTLTTSGYGPVLNPRISPDGRHVMYTTGEHLNLIDIADWPAPGQAARESITTVYGVCDGNGDDQAPHTVKIGLAEFAAGEEMDRYDGFWWSPDSRYVLFETFDASDEPVWHICDPANPTTPTAVRHYPQALTANADVRLTLLELGFDADGCCYGEVPHAVEWDRESYEYLASVNWTEGHDPIIEVQDRLQRNDQVLAIHVGEPIMPVIAPETEFIDENGDEVETFSFAIPEYAQGEEPGTTHVLEERHNDRWLDLMHGTPAYTPDGRLICAVNDMDADTNRLSVDGYAFTPVGLQVREVLDVTDDDVLCVVQRTPELLPESELPYLWRANAADHDARSFDVVSLRFDGGWEPLTYTPGQWTMSRAGNGCVMAGRGMDDARIQMQHCMNVATVGEDGVETLSMVVAPIENHAAEPGFTPNVRFVRSGERALHTAIVLPSEGSRYAHADRLPVLMKPYGGPGFQQVVASQSFHWDAQWWADQGYIVVTADGRGTTGRGPRWDRAIYENMKAVTLEDQVDAVRALPEILNELRAEQAGSATDGSIPEPDLDRVAMIGWSYGGFLSALAVLEAPEVFAAACAGAPPTDWTLYDTHYTERYLGLDPAVYERNGIIADAPKLTRPLMLIHGFADDNVTIAHSLRLSQALMAAGREHTFLPLTGITHMTNDETVAENLLILQRDFLANALHKA
;
A
#
# COMPACT_ATOMS: atom_id res chain seq x y z
N MET A 1 19.61 -10.99 11.61
CA MET A 1 19.28 -11.45 10.23
C MET A 1 18.02 -10.78 9.71
N LYS A 2 16.81 -11.06 10.25
CA LYS A 2 15.55 -10.42 9.77
C LYS A 2 15.65 -8.89 9.62
N ALA A 3 16.22 -8.18 10.60
CA ALA A 3 16.40 -6.73 10.52
C ALA A 3 17.40 -6.33 9.41
N ARG A 4 18.59 -6.94 9.38
CA ARG A 4 19.63 -6.72 8.35
C ARG A 4 19.18 -6.97 6.90
N THR A 5 18.19 -7.84 6.69
CA THR A 5 17.67 -8.20 5.37
C THR A 5 16.35 -7.48 5.04
N LEU A 6 15.95 -6.48 5.84
CA LEU A 6 14.66 -5.79 5.77
C LEU A 6 13.47 -6.75 5.68
N ARG A 7 13.43 -7.73 6.59
CA ARG A 7 12.43 -8.81 6.62
C ARG A 7 12.53 -9.74 5.40
N PHE A 8 13.76 -10.03 4.95
CA PHE A 8 14.08 -10.87 3.80
C PHE A 8 13.54 -10.32 2.47
N THR A 9 13.51 -8.99 2.34
CA THR A 9 13.08 -8.30 1.12
C THR A 9 14.25 -7.73 0.32
N CYS A 10 15.40 -7.46 0.96
CA CYS A 10 16.65 -7.15 0.26
C CYS A 10 16.98 -8.28 -0.73
N GLY A 11 17.27 -7.94 -2.00
CA GLY A 11 17.54 -8.86 -3.09
C GLY A 11 16.31 -9.47 -3.76
N ALA A 12 15.09 -9.26 -3.23
CA ALA A 12 13.86 -9.73 -3.87
C ALA A 12 13.42 -8.75 -4.97
N PRO A 13 13.04 -9.23 -6.17
CA PRO A 13 12.48 -8.37 -7.20
C PRO A 13 11.08 -7.90 -6.80
N ARG A 14 10.76 -6.63 -7.09
CA ARG A 14 9.47 -6.00 -6.76
C ARG A 14 9.07 -4.93 -7.79
N SER A 15 7.87 -4.39 -7.63
CA SER A 15 7.35 -3.29 -8.46
C SER A 15 7.45 -3.58 -9.95
N ALA A 16 7.09 -4.81 -10.35
CA ALA A 16 7.21 -5.25 -11.72
C ALA A 16 6.10 -4.67 -12.60
N ARG A 17 6.47 -4.14 -13.77
CA ARG A 17 5.55 -3.61 -14.77
C ARG A 17 5.91 -4.13 -16.15
N VAL A 18 4.96 -4.78 -16.81
CA VAL A 18 5.10 -5.18 -18.21
C VAL A 18 4.81 -3.99 -19.10
N VAL A 19 5.58 -3.83 -20.18
CA VAL A 19 5.49 -2.67 -21.08
C VAL A 19 5.43 -3.10 -22.54
N GLY A 20 4.92 -2.20 -23.39
CA GLY A 20 4.85 -2.41 -24.85
C GLY A 20 4.00 -3.62 -25.23
N ASP A 21 4.57 -4.50 -26.06
CA ASP A 21 3.92 -5.72 -26.54
C ASP A 21 3.97 -6.89 -25.55
N GLY A 22 4.63 -6.71 -24.40
CA GLY A 22 4.81 -7.75 -23.40
C GLY A 22 6.14 -8.48 -23.46
N SER A 23 7.05 -8.11 -24.38
CA SER A 23 8.40 -8.69 -24.45
C SER A 23 9.37 -8.14 -23.40
N HIS A 24 9.00 -7.04 -22.74
CA HIS A 24 9.83 -6.35 -21.74
C HIS A 24 9.06 -6.14 -20.44
N ALA A 25 9.76 -6.35 -19.32
CA ALA A 25 9.24 -6.05 -17.99
C ALA A 25 10.27 -5.33 -17.13
N LEU A 26 9.88 -4.19 -16.57
CA LEU A 26 10.69 -3.39 -15.65
C LEU A 26 10.45 -3.85 -14.21
N PHE A 27 11.49 -3.85 -13.38
CA PHE A 27 11.37 -4.17 -11.96
C PHE A 27 12.51 -3.55 -11.14
N LEU A 28 12.33 -3.50 -9.82
CA LEU A 28 13.33 -3.05 -8.86
C LEU A 28 13.91 -4.23 -8.11
N ARG A 29 15.24 -4.26 -7.94
CA ARG A 29 15.94 -5.31 -7.17
C ARG A 29 17.30 -4.77 -6.70
N SER A 30 17.67 -5.06 -5.45
CA SER A 30 19.04 -4.84 -4.96
C SER A 30 19.94 -6.05 -5.24
N ASP A 31 21.26 -5.87 -5.22
CA ASP A 31 22.18 -6.91 -5.72
C ASP A 31 22.31 -8.10 -4.77
N GLY A 32 21.98 -7.94 -3.49
CA GLY A 32 22.26 -8.94 -2.48
C GLY A 32 21.30 -8.97 -1.29
N PRO A 33 21.45 -9.99 -0.44
CA PRO A 33 20.50 -10.33 0.62
C PRO A 33 20.43 -9.33 1.78
N GLU A 34 21.42 -8.44 1.90
CA GLU A 34 21.49 -7.36 2.91
C GLU A 34 21.71 -6.00 2.24
N ASP A 35 21.66 -5.94 0.90
CA ASP A 35 21.81 -4.69 0.18
C ASP A 35 20.46 -3.96 0.17
N THR A 36 20.44 -2.76 0.75
CA THR A 36 19.25 -1.90 0.80
C THR A 36 19.11 -1.04 -0.45
N VAL A 37 20.16 -0.88 -1.26
CA VAL A 37 20.16 -0.02 -2.44
C VAL A 37 19.54 -0.76 -3.61
N THR A 38 18.42 -0.25 -4.06
CA THR A 38 17.61 -0.84 -5.13
C THR A 38 17.95 -0.20 -6.48
N SER A 39 18.17 -1.06 -7.47
CA SER A 39 18.50 -0.68 -8.85
C SER A 39 17.32 -0.95 -9.79
N LEU A 40 17.30 -0.30 -10.95
CA LEU A 40 16.31 -0.52 -12.01
C LEU A 40 16.80 -1.60 -12.97
N TRP A 41 15.96 -2.62 -13.18
CA TRP A 41 16.24 -3.77 -14.04
C TRP A 41 15.15 -3.96 -15.08
N MET A 42 15.48 -4.70 -16.14
CA MET A 42 14.57 -5.11 -17.18
C MET A 42 14.76 -6.59 -17.53
N SER A 43 13.66 -7.35 -17.55
CA SER A 43 13.60 -8.69 -18.13
C SER A 43 13.18 -8.60 -19.59
N VAL A 44 13.83 -9.38 -20.45
CA VAL A 44 13.57 -9.43 -21.90
C VAL A 44 13.30 -10.86 -22.32
N ILE A 45 12.15 -11.07 -22.97
CA ILE A 45 11.81 -12.33 -23.66
C ILE A 45 12.19 -12.18 -25.14
N ASP A 46 13.09 -13.05 -25.63
CA ASP A 46 13.49 -12.99 -27.04
C ASP A 46 12.44 -13.62 -27.96
N THR A 47 11.72 -12.77 -28.69
CA THR A 47 10.74 -13.18 -29.71
C THR A 47 11.37 -13.55 -31.05
N THR A 48 12.65 -13.23 -31.27
CA THR A 48 13.36 -13.39 -32.56
C THR A 48 14.14 -14.70 -32.69
N GLY A 49 14.45 -15.37 -31.55
CA GLY A 49 15.12 -16.66 -31.50
C GLY A 49 16.63 -16.62 -31.72
N ASP A 50 17.25 -15.44 -31.59
CA ASP A 50 18.67 -15.17 -31.83
C ASP A 50 19.50 -15.06 -30.52
N GLY A 51 18.88 -15.10 -29.34
CA GLY A 51 19.52 -15.09 -28.02
C GLY A 51 18.68 -15.71 -26.88
N ASP A 52 19.31 -15.89 -25.71
CA ASP A 52 18.64 -16.37 -24.48
C ASP A 52 17.89 -15.21 -23.78
N ASP A 53 16.75 -15.52 -23.15
CA ASP A 53 16.06 -14.63 -22.21
C ASP A 53 17.06 -14.07 -21.18
N ARG A 54 16.98 -12.77 -20.90
CA ARG A 54 18.00 -12.10 -20.08
C ARG A 54 17.44 -10.99 -19.21
N GLU A 55 18.17 -10.72 -18.14
CA GLU A 55 18.00 -9.55 -17.30
C GLU A 55 19.07 -8.51 -17.63
N ILE A 56 18.67 -7.25 -17.68
CA ILE A 56 19.51 -6.11 -18.01
C ILE A 56 19.41 -5.08 -16.89
N LEU A 57 20.54 -4.74 -16.28
CA LEU A 57 20.65 -3.61 -15.37
C LEU A 57 20.55 -2.31 -16.18
N LEU A 58 19.52 -1.50 -15.90
CA LEU A 58 19.28 -0.23 -16.61
C LEU A 58 19.90 0.97 -15.90
N ALA A 59 19.84 0.98 -14.56
CA ALA A 59 20.39 2.05 -13.74
C ALA A 59 20.82 1.53 -12.37
N ASP A 60 22.09 1.72 -12.05
CA ASP A 60 22.66 1.51 -10.70
C ASP A 60 22.78 2.88 -9.99
N PRO A 61 22.09 3.09 -8.86
CA PRO A 61 22.18 4.33 -8.10
C PRO A 61 23.61 4.73 -7.73
N ARG A 62 24.51 3.76 -7.46
CA ARG A 62 25.89 4.01 -7.02
C ARG A 62 26.79 4.48 -8.15
N GLU A 63 26.47 4.13 -9.40
CA GLU A 63 27.15 4.67 -10.57
C GLU A 63 26.66 6.08 -10.91
N LEU A 64 25.41 6.40 -10.55
CA LEU A 64 24.75 7.66 -10.87
C LEU A 64 24.99 8.76 -9.82
N LEU A 65 25.05 8.39 -8.53
CA LEU A 65 25.19 9.31 -7.42
C LEU A 65 26.10 8.71 -6.33
N ALA A 66 27.20 9.40 -6.01
CA ALA A 66 28.23 8.87 -5.10
C ALA A 66 27.75 8.61 -3.67
N ASP A 67 26.69 9.30 -3.24
CA ASP A 67 26.04 9.18 -1.94
C ASP A 67 24.62 8.60 -2.04
N ALA A 68 24.31 7.83 -3.09
CA ALA A 68 23.01 7.15 -3.25
C ALA A 68 22.60 6.28 -2.05
N ASP A 69 23.58 5.78 -1.30
CA ASP A 69 23.40 4.94 -0.13
C ASP A 69 23.09 5.77 1.15
N ALA A 70 23.31 7.08 1.12
CA ALA A 70 22.96 7.96 2.22
C ALA A 70 21.44 8.13 2.28
N GLU A 71 20.81 7.80 3.42
CA GLU A 71 19.38 8.03 3.68
C GLU A 71 19.05 9.53 3.94
N ASP A 72 19.73 10.42 3.23
CA ASP A 72 19.47 11.86 3.24
C ASP A 72 18.34 12.18 2.26
N VAL A 73 17.14 11.68 2.58
CA VAL A 73 15.92 11.90 1.80
C VAL A 73 15.12 13.09 2.35
N PRO A 74 14.44 13.85 1.46
CA PRO A 74 13.52 14.92 1.86
C PRO A 74 12.49 14.46 2.89
N ALA A 75 12.04 15.37 3.76
CA ALA A 75 11.09 15.06 4.82
C ALA A 75 9.77 14.48 4.29
N GLU A 76 9.23 15.05 3.20
CA GLU A 76 8.01 14.56 2.56
C GLU A 76 8.19 13.16 1.94
N GLU A 77 9.34 12.90 1.31
CA GLU A 77 9.64 11.56 0.78
C GLU A 77 9.81 10.54 1.91
N ARG A 78 10.41 10.93 3.03
CA ARG A 78 10.52 10.08 4.23
C ARG A 78 9.14 9.73 4.77
N ALA A 79 8.24 10.72 4.87
CA ALA A 79 6.87 10.51 5.29
C ALA A 79 6.13 9.58 4.31
N ARG A 80 6.26 9.77 3.00
CA ARG A 80 5.69 8.86 1.98
C ARG A 80 6.21 7.43 2.15
N ARG A 81 7.51 7.24 2.36
CA ARG A 81 8.12 5.92 2.56
C ARG A 81 7.62 5.23 3.83
N GLU A 82 7.44 5.97 4.92
CA GLU A 82 6.85 5.44 6.17
C GLU A 82 5.44 4.88 5.88
N ARG A 83 4.59 5.67 5.21
CA ARG A 83 3.20 5.29 4.85
C ARG A 83 3.16 4.08 3.91
N ALA A 84 3.99 4.11 2.86
CA ALA A 84 4.12 3.02 1.90
C ALA A 84 4.91 1.80 2.45
N ARG A 85 5.42 1.86 3.69
CA ARG A 85 6.24 0.83 4.34
C ARG A 85 7.49 0.44 3.54
N GLU A 86 8.09 1.43 2.88
CA GLU A 86 9.30 1.29 2.07
C GLU A 86 10.56 1.48 2.92
N GLY A 87 11.40 0.45 2.98
CA GLY A 87 12.66 0.46 3.75
C GLY A 87 13.94 0.51 2.91
N GLY A 88 13.84 0.41 1.58
CA GLY A 88 14.98 0.45 0.68
C GLY A 88 15.52 1.86 0.44
N SER A 89 16.79 1.92 0.02
CA SER A 89 17.47 3.12 -0.49
C SER A 89 17.70 3.00 -2.01
N GLY A 90 18.27 4.03 -2.65
CA GLY A 90 18.39 4.08 -4.11
C GLY A 90 17.04 4.35 -4.80
N ILE A 91 16.71 3.56 -5.83
CA ILE A 91 15.51 3.73 -6.66
C ILE A 91 14.34 2.95 -6.07
N VAL A 92 13.52 3.61 -5.26
CA VAL A 92 12.39 2.95 -4.58
C VAL A 92 11.10 2.89 -5.40
N ALA A 93 10.98 3.77 -6.40
CA ALA A 93 9.85 3.85 -7.33
C ALA A 93 10.32 4.44 -8.67
N TYR A 94 9.57 4.16 -9.74
CA TYR A 94 9.84 4.68 -11.08
C TYR A 94 8.54 4.96 -11.83
N SER A 95 8.59 5.83 -12.83
CA SER A 95 7.52 6.10 -13.79
C SER A 95 8.04 5.85 -15.20
N VAL A 96 7.23 5.25 -16.06
CA VAL A 96 7.60 4.86 -17.43
C VAL A 96 6.53 5.35 -18.41
N ASP A 97 6.96 5.79 -19.59
CA ASP A 97 6.10 6.22 -20.69
C ASP A 97 5.29 5.05 -21.28
N GLN A 98 4.25 5.36 -22.06
CA GLN A 98 3.36 4.34 -22.63
C GLN A 98 4.10 3.37 -23.55
N ALA A 99 5.14 3.85 -24.23
CA ALA A 99 5.97 3.05 -25.12
C ALA A 99 6.97 2.13 -24.39
N GLY A 100 7.21 2.32 -23.09
CA GLY A 100 8.19 1.54 -22.34
C GLY A 100 9.65 1.87 -22.69
N ARG A 101 9.92 3.08 -23.19
CA ARG A 101 11.25 3.50 -23.70
C ARG A 101 11.97 4.46 -22.76
N ARG A 102 11.23 5.23 -21.96
CA ARG A 102 11.78 6.26 -21.08
C ARG A 102 11.28 6.05 -19.67
N VAL A 103 12.21 5.94 -18.73
CA VAL A 103 11.93 5.71 -17.31
C VAL A 103 12.52 6.86 -16.49
N VAL A 104 11.71 7.43 -15.59
CA VAL A 104 12.15 8.47 -14.64
C VAL A 104 12.05 7.97 -13.22
N PHE A 105 12.97 8.42 -12.38
CA PHE A 105 13.03 8.09 -10.96
C PHE A 105 13.85 9.12 -10.19
N THR A 106 13.78 9.05 -8.86
CA THR A 106 14.60 9.89 -7.97
C THR A 106 15.63 9.08 -7.21
N ILE A 107 16.78 9.69 -6.96
CA ILE A 107 17.76 9.25 -5.95
C ILE A 107 18.05 10.47 -5.06
N ASN A 108 17.78 10.37 -3.76
CA ASN A 108 18.01 11.45 -2.78
C ASN A 108 17.48 12.82 -3.21
N GLY A 109 16.24 12.85 -3.74
CA GLY A 109 15.58 14.09 -4.19
C GLY A 109 16.08 14.66 -5.52
N GLN A 110 16.98 13.96 -6.22
CA GLN A 110 17.48 14.32 -7.55
C GLN A 110 16.82 13.47 -8.62
N LEU A 111 16.47 14.06 -9.76
CA LEU A 111 15.74 13.43 -10.84
C LEU A 111 16.67 12.84 -11.91
N PHE A 112 16.39 11.60 -12.32
CA PHE A 112 17.13 10.89 -13.35
C PHE A 112 16.18 10.39 -14.45
N LEU A 113 16.70 10.34 -15.67
CA LEU A 113 16.05 9.78 -16.85
C LEU A 113 16.91 8.66 -17.44
N THR A 114 16.28 7.51 -17.66
CA THR A 114 16.84 6.36 -18.37
C THR A 114 16.11 6.19 -19.70
N GLU A 115 16.85 6.18 -20.81
CA GLU A 115 16.34 5.84 -22.13
C GLU A 115 16.79 4.44 -22.54
N ILE A 116 15.83 3.56 -22.77
CA ILE A 116 16.04 2.18 -23.24
C ILE A 116 16.24 2.23 -24.76
N ARG A 117 17.26 1.51 -25.24
CA ARG A 117 17.58 1.46 -26.67
C ARG A 117 16.46 0.76 -27.44
N GLU A 118 16.22 1.18 -28.69
CA GLU A 118 15.19 0.56 -29.55
C GLU A 118 15.42 -0.94 -29.79
N ASP A 119 16.67 -1.40 -29.71
CA ASP A 119 17.02 -2.82 -29.84
C ASP A 119 16.82 -3.63 -28.54
N GLY A 120 16.36 -3.00 -27.46
CA GLY A 120 16.12 -3.63 -26.16
C GLY A 120 17.39 -4.15 -25.46
N THR A 121 18.59 -3.84 -25.97
CA THR A 121 19.85 -4.46 -25.49
C THR A 121 20.52 -3.71 -24.33
N GLY A 122 19.97 -2.57 -23.92
CA GLY A 122 20.52 -1.76 -22.84
C GLY A 122 19.86 -0.39 -22.76
N ALA A 123 20.40 0.46 -21.90
CA ALA A 123 19.93 1.83 -21.72
C ALA A 123 21.07 2.82 -21.56
N ARG A 124 20.71 4.10 -21.52
CA ARG A 124 21.57 5.22 -21.13
C ARG A 124 20.85 6.06 -20.09
N THR A 125 21.56 6.48 -19.05
CA THR A 125 20.97 7.20 -17.92
C THR A 125 21.71 8.50 -17.66
N ARG A 126 20.97 9.56 -17.36
CA ARG A 126 21.51 10.89 -17.02
C ARG A 126 20.65 11.54 -15.94
N GLN A 127 21.28 12.40 -15.15
CA GLN A 127 20.55 13.31 -14.28
C GLN A 127 19.89 14.40 -15.13
N LEU A 128 18.64 14.72 -14.83
CA LEU A 128 18.00 15.93 -15.35
C LEU A 128 18.43 17.09 -14.44
N ALA A 129 19.34 17.93 -14.94
CA ALA A 129 20.02 18.96 -14.17
C ALA A 129 19.39 20.34 -14.36
N PHE A 130 19.36 21.12 -13.27
CA PHE A 130 18.85 22.49 -13.23
C PHE A 130 20.02 23.44 -13.54
N GLU A 131 20.14 23.96 -14.77
CA GLU A 131 21.38 24.62 -15.24
C GLU A 131 21.65 26.04 -14.71
N ASP A 132 20.80 26.63 -13.84
CA ASP A 132 21.08 27.99 -13.32
C ASP A 132 21.53 28.01 -11.84
N PRO A 133 22.84 28.19 -11.57
CA PRO A 133 23.37 28.37 -10.22
C PRO A 133 23.03 29.73 -9.57
N THR A 134 22.32 30.63 -10.28
CA THR A 134 21.82 31.92 -9.78
C THR A 134 20.34 31.91 -9.40
N LEU A 135 19.56 30.93 -9.92
CA LEU A 135 18.27 30.57 -9.34
C LEU A 135 18.57 29.89 -8.00
N THR A 136 18.20 30.52 -6.90
CA THR A 136 18.32 29.86 -5.59
C THR A 136 17.58 28.54 -5.67
N THR A 137 18.23 27.48 -5.18
CA THR A 137 17.77 26.10 -5.05
C THR A 137 16.48 25.91 -4.22
N SER A 138 15.67 26.95 -4.04
CA SER A 138 14.45 27.00 -3.23
C SER A 138 13.16 26.72 -4.01
N GLY A 139 13.12 26.92 -5.34
CA GLY A 139 11.88 26.72 -6.13
C GLY A 139 11.75 25.36 -6.83
N TYR A 140 12.87 24.70 -7.13
CA TYR A 140 12.90 23.54 -8.03
C TYR A 140 13.28 22.21 -7.36
N GLY A 141 13.55 22.22 -6.05
CA GLY A 141 13.87 21.03 -5.29
C GLY A 141 13.39 21.15 -3.84
N PRO A 142 13.27 20.02 -3.12
CA PRO A 142 13.55 18.65 -3.58
C PRO A 142 12.51 18.13 -4.60
N VAL A 143 12.92 17.24 -5.50
CA VAL A 143 12.00 16.59 -6.46
C VAL A 143 11.23 15.49 -5.73
N LEU A 144 9.90 15.57 -5.78
CA LEU A 144 8.99 14.58 -5.23
C LEU A 144 8.07 14.03 -6.33
N ASN A 145 7.80 12.73 -6.27
CA ASN A 145 6.84 12.01 -7.12
C ASN A 145 6.93 12.30 -8.63
N PRO A 146 8.09 12.19 -9.30
CA PRO A 146 8.16 12.50 -10.73
C PRO A 146 7.35 11.52 -11.58
N ARG A 147 6.56 12.03 -12.53
CA ARG A 147 5.79 11.26 -13.50
C ARG A 147 6.11 11.72 -14.92
N ILE A 148 6.55 10.77 -15.76
CA ILE A 148 6.74 11.02 -17.19
C ILE A 148 5.38 11.02 -17.91
N SER A 149 5.21 11.91 -18.88
CA SER A 149 4.01 11.94 -19.73
C SER A 149 3.90 10.65 -20.55
N PRO A 150 2.68 10.19 -20.89
CA PRO A 150 2.48 8.98 -21.70
C PRO A 150 3.25 8.96 -23.03
N ASP A 151 3.40 10.10 -23.69
CA ASP A 151 4.17 10.25 -24.93
C ASP A 151 5.70 10.25 -24.74
N GLY A 152 6.16 10.26 -23.48
CA GLY A 152 7.57 10.23 -23.10
C GLY A 152 8.32 11.54 -23.34
N ARG A 153 7.65 12.65 -23.64
CA ARG A 153 8.31 13.94 -23.97
C ARG A 153 8.53 14.85 -22.77
N HIS A 154 7.75 14.69 -21.71
CA HIS A 154 7.75 15.59 -20.57
C HIS A 154 7.83 14.86 -19.23
N VAL A 155 8.34 15.53 -18.19
CA VAL A 155 8.32 15.05 -16.81
C VAL A 155 7.67 16.09 -15.92
N MET A 156 6.60 15.70 -15.22
CA MET A 156 5.99 16.52 -14.17
C MET A 156 6.49 16.05 -12.81
N TYR A 157 6.78 16.99 -11.91
CA TYR A 157 7.12 16.68 -10.51
C TYR A 157 6.67 17.81 -9.57
N THR A 158 6.54 17.51 -8.28
CA THR A 158 6.21 18.51 -7.26
C THR A 158 7.38 18.73 -6.30
N THR A 159 7.46 19.92 -5.71
CA THR A 159 8.27 20.20 -4.51
C THR A 159 7.44 20.20 -3.22
N GLY A 160 6.13 19.98 -3.34
CA GLY A 160 5.13 20.18 -2.29
C GLY A 160 4.55 21.60 -2.29
N GLU A 161 5.23 22.57 -2.90
CA GLU A 161 4.78 23.97 -3.01
C GLU A 161 4.66 24.43 -4.47
N HIS A 162 5.38 23.78 -5.38
CA HIS A 162 5.39 24.08 -6.80
C HIS A 162 5.23 22.80 -7.61
N LEU A 163 4.44 22.87 -8.67
CA LEU A 163 4.34 21.86 -9.71
C LEU A 163 5.20 22.30 -10.90
N ASN A 164 6.17 21.48 -11.27
CA ASN A 164 7.19 21.79 -12.26
C ASN A 164 7.17 20.79 -13.41
N LEU A 165 7.26 21.31 -14.63
CA LEU A 165 7.29 20.56 -15.88
C LEU A 165 8.68 20.67 -16.51
N ILE A 166 9.24 19.53 -16.92
CA ILE A 166 10.48 19.45 -17.68
C ILE A 166 10.17 18.99 -19.10
N ASP A 167 10.64 19.74 -20.08
CA ASP A 167 10.68 19.32 -21.48
C ASP A 167 11.97 18.53 -21.71
N ILE A 168 11.83 17.24 -22.07
CA ILE A 168 12.97 16.34 -22.19
C ILE A 168 13.72 16.65 -23.48
N ALA A 169 14.93 17.17 -23.35
CA ALA A 169 15.82 17.43 -24.47
C ALA A 169 16.35 16.14 -25.09
N ASP A 170 16.72 16.24 -26.37
CA ASP A 170 17.48 15.20 -27.04
C ASP A 170 18.76 14.85 -26.29
N TRP A 171 19.18 13.60 -26.42
CA TRP A 171 20.42 13.17 -25.81
C TRP A 171 21.62 13.93 -26.40
N PRO A 172 22.47 14.53 -25.56
CA PRO A 172 23.50 15.44 -26.03
C PRO A 172 24.61 14.69 -26.77
N ALA A 173 25.27 15.40 -27.70
CA ALA A 173 26.49 14.88 -28.33
C ALA A 173 27.59 14.67 -27.27
N PRO A 174 28.54 13.74 -27.48
CA PRO A 174 29.62 13.48 -26.52
C PRO A 174 30.37 14.77 -26.12
N GLY A 175 30.41 15.07 -24.82
CA GLY A 175 31.05 16.26 -24.27
C GLY A 175 30.19 17.53 -24.25
N GLN A 176 28.90 17.44 -24.60
CA GLN A 176 27.90 18.50 -24.39
C GLN A 176 26.98 18.14 -23.22
N ALA A 177 26.49 19.15 -22.51
CA ALA A 177 25.36 19.00 -21.60
C ALA A 177 24.06 19.10 -22.41
N ALA A 178 23.04 18.37 -21.98
CA ALA A 178 21.72 18.60 -22.50
C ALA A 178 21.10 19.83 -21.86
N ARG A 179 20.16 20.43 -22.57
CA ARG A 179 19.49 21.65 -22.14
C ARG A 179 18.02 21.35 -21.93
N GLU A 180 17.72 20.77 -20.78
CA GLU A 180 16.33 20.63 -20.36
C GLU A 180 15.72 22.02 -20.19
N SER A 181 14.48 22.19 -20.64
CA SER A 181 13.68 23.35 -20.25
C SER A 181 12.88 22.97 -19.01
N ILE A 182 12.82 23.86 -18.02
CA ILE A 182 11.99 23.68 -16.83
C ILE A 182 11.07 24.88 -16.65
N THR A 183 9.79 24.59 -16.42
CA THR A 183 8.75 25.59 -16.21
C THR A 183 7.98 25.24 -14.94
N THR A 184 7.87 26.17 -14.00
CA THR A 184 6.91 26.08 -12.91
C THR A 184 5.52 26.39 -13.48
N VAL A 185 4.67 25.36 -13.59
CA VAL A 185 3.33 25.48 -14.18
C VAL A 185 2.27 25.88 -13.14
N TYR A 186 2.54 25.64 -11.85
CA TYR A 186 1.64 26.07 -10.77
C TYR A 186 2.41 26.18 -9.46
N GLY A 187 2.00 27.09 -8.58
CA GLY A 187 2.56 27.25 -7.24
C GLY A 187 1.49 27.61 -6.22
N VAL A 188 1.66 27.15 -4.98
CA VAL A 188 0.80 27.50 -3.85
C VAL A 188 1.59 28.33 -2.84
N CYS A 189 0.88 29.18 -2.10
CA CYS A 189 1.45 29.92 -0.99
C CYS A 189 0.39 30.14 0.09
N ASP A 190 0.86 30.29 1.32
CA ASP A 190 0.00 30.17 2.50
C ASP A 190 -0.52 31.53 2.97
N GLY A 191 -0.14 32.61 2.28
CA GLY A 191 -0.64 33.98 2.47
C GLY A 191 -0.32 34.63 3.83
N ASN A 192 0.33 33.91 4.74
CA ASN A 192 0.65 34.29 6.12
C ASN A 192 1.97 35.08 6.27
N GLY A 193 2.79 35.17 5.20
CA GLY A 193 3.94 36.06 5.11
C GLY A 193 5.08 35.78 6.11
N ASP A 194 5.08 34.59 6.71
CA ASP A 194 6.12 34.09 7.61
C ASP A 194 6.77 32.85 6.98
N ASP A 195 7.82 33.07 6.21
CA ASP A 195 8.60 32.03 5.50
C ASP A 195 9.26 30.99 6.45
N GLN A 196 9.09 31.12 7.78
CA GLN A 196 9.63 30.17 8.77
C GLN A 196 8.59 29.21 9.38
N ALA A 197 7.30 29.42 9.16
CA ALA A 197 6.26 28.48 9.57
C ALA A 197 6.14 27.35 8.51
N PRO A 198 5.88 26.09 8.91
CA PRO A 198 5.63 25.03 7.93
C PRO A 198 4.39 25.38 7.12
N HIS A 199 4.52 25.29 5.81
CA HIS A 199 3.42 25.52 4.89
C HIS A 199 2.31 24.47 5.11
N THR A 200 1.08 24.91 5.38
CA THR A 200 -0.13 24.10 5.52
C THR A 200 -0.80 23.84 4.18
N VAL A 201 -0.53 24.67 3.17
CA VAL A 201 -1.02 24.47 1.80
C VAL A 201 0.02 23.70 0.99
N LYS A 202 -0.40 22.59 0.36
CA LYS A 202 0.46 21.75 -0.46
C LYS A 202 -0.15 21.48 -1.83
N ILE A 203 0.71 21.15 -2.80
CA ILE A 203 0.34 20.82 -4.18
C ILE A 203 1.01 19.53 -4.67
N GLY A 204 0.28 18.73 -5.44
CA GLY A 204 0.81 17.54 -6.12
C GLY A 204 1.18 16.39 -5.18
N LEU A 205 0.74 16.45 -3.92
CA LEU A 205 0.92 15.43 -2.88
C LEU A 205 -0.46 14.99 -2.39
N ALA A 206 -0.56 13.74 -1.95
CA ALA A 206 -1.73 13.27 -1.22
C ALA A 206 -1.67 13.76 0.24
N GLU A 207 -2.82 14.19 0.76
CA GLU A 207 -3.01 14.55 2.16
C GLU A 207 -2.87 13.34 3.09
N PHE A 208 -2.81 13.59 4.42
CA PHE A 208 -2.56 12.53 5.40
C PHE A 208 -3.55 11.37 5.31
N ALA A 209 -4.86 11.67 5.28
CA ALA A 209 -5.90 10.64 5.25
C ALA A 209 -5.83 9.76 4.00
N ALA A 210 -5.57 10.34 2.82
CA ALA A 210 -5.42 9.59 1.58
C ALA A 210 -4.19 8.67 1.60
N GLY A 211 -3.04 9.21 2.02
CA GLY A 211 -1.80 8.44 2.04
C GLY A 211 -1.74 7.37 3.13
N GLU A 212 -2.40 7.57 4.27
CA GLU A 212 -2.39 6.60 5.38
C GLU A 212 -3.53 5.57 5.27
N GLU A 213 -4.75 6.00 4.90
CA GLU A 213 -5.96 5.19 5.10
C GLU A 213 -6.71 4.82 3.81
N MET A 214 -6.39 5.47 2.69
CA MET A 214 -6.97 5.17 1.36
C MET A 214 -5.98 4.51 0.41
N ASP A 215 -4.70 4.38 0.82
CA ASP A 215 -3.60 3.90 -0.02
C ASP A 215 -3.42 4.72 -1.33
N ARG A 216 -3.81 6.00 -1.30
CA ARG A 216 -3.61 6.94 -2.41
C ARG A 216 -2.37 7.78 -2.13
N TYR A 217 -1.27 7.44 -2.82
CA TYR A 217 0.03 8.10 -2.63
C TYR A 217 0.34 9.18 -3.67
N ASP A 218 -0.45 9.22 -4.76
CA ASP A 218 -0.33 10.21 -5.82
C ASP A 218 -1.22 11.43 -5.55
N GLY A 219 -0.69 12.61 -5.88
CA GLY A 219 -1.42 13.88 -5.86
C GLY A 219 -1.51 14.55 -7.23
N PHE A 220 -1.09 13.89 -8.31
CA PHE A 220 -1.33 14.35 -9.68
C PHE A 220 -1.25 13.21 -10.71
N TRP A 221 -1.95 13.37 -11.83
CA TRP A 221 -2.17 12.33 -12.84
C TRP A 221 -2.19 12.92 -14.25
N TRP A 222 -1.30 12.44 -15.11
CA TRP A 222 -1.28 12.77 -16.54
C TRP A 222 -2.48 12.16 -17.28
N SER A 223 -3.06 12.93 -18.20
CA SER A 223 -3.99 12.40 -19.18
C SER A 223 -3.28 11.47 -20.17
N PRO A 224 -3.98 10.47 -20.75
CA PRO A 224 -3.37 9.51 -21.67
C PRO A 224 -2.80 10.16 -22.94
N ASP A 225 -3.33 11.32 -23.34
CA ASP A 225 -2.88 12.09 -24.50
C ASP A 225 -1.77 13.11 -24.19
N SER A 226 -1.26 13.14 -22.95
CA SER A 226 -0.18 14.03 -22.49
C SER A 226 -0.50 15.53 -22.53
N ARG A 227 -1.77 15.92 -22.71
CA ARG A 227 -2.17 17.34 -22.81
C ARG A 227 -2.73 17.93 -21.51
N TYR A 228 -3.18 17.07 -20.60
CA TYR A 228 -3.79 17.51 -19.35
C TYR A 228 -3.13 16.85 -18.15
N VAL A 229 -3.18 17.53 -17.01
CA VAL A 229 -2.79 16.99 -15.71
C VAL A 229 -3.87 17.32 -14.70
N LEU A 230 -4.43 16.31 -14.05
CA LEU A 230 -5.19 16.52 -12.82
C LEU A 230 -4.21 16.63 -11.66
N PHE A 231 -4.33 17.63 -10.80
CA PHE A 231 -3.50 17.73 -9.60
C PHE A 231 -4.32 18.17 -8.39
N GLU A 232 -3.93 17.63 -7.24
CA GLU A 232 -4.48 17.95 -5.94
C GLU A 232 -3.77 19.17 -5.33
N THR A 233 -4.55 20.00 -4.66
CA THR A 233 -4.05 20.93 -3.64
C THR A 233 -4.85 20.72 -2.36
N PHE A 234 -4.22 20.83 -1.20
CA PHE A 234 -4.91 20.74 0.09
C PHE A 234 -4.41 21.81 1.06
N ASP A 235 -5.28 22.27 1.94
CA ASP A 235 -4.93 23.12 3.09
C ASP A 235 -5.21 22.40 4.41
N ALA A 236 -4.15 22.06 5.15
CA ALA A 236 -4.23 21.36 6.43
C ALA A 236 -4.34 22.30 7.65
N SER A 237 -4.52 23.61 7.45
CA SER A 237 -4.46 24.61 8.53
C SER A 237 -5.50 24.41 9.65
N ASP A 238 -6.66 23.84 9.32
CA ASP A 238 -7.73 23.55 10.27
C ASP A 238 -7.51 22.22 11.03
N GLU A 239 -6.59 21.37 10.57
CA GLU A 239 -6.25 20.14 11.28
C GLU A 239 -5.53 20.44 12.61
N PRO A 240 -5.80 19.68 13.68
CA PRO A 240 -5.06 19.79 14.91
C PRO A 240 -3.55 19.62 14.74
N VAL A 241 -2.79 20.40 15.50
CA VAL A 241 -1.32 20.35 15.48
C VAL A 241 -0.78 19.41 16.56
N TRP A 242 0.04 18.46 16.15
CA TRP A 242 0.86 17.61 17.01
C TRP A 242 2.28 18.13 17.14
N HIS A 243 2.84 17.90 18.32
CA HIS A 243 4.20 18.26 18.69
C HIS A 243 4.96 16.98 19.06
N ILE A 244 5.68 16.42 18.10
CA ILE A 244 6.45 15.19 18.29
C ILE A 244 7.87 15.57 18.69
N CYS A 245 8.29 15.13 19.88
CA CYS A 245 9.63 15.40 20.39
C CYS A 245 10.26 14.13 20.96
N ASP A 246 11.58 13.99 20.77
CA ASP A 246 12.36 12.97 21.46
C ASP A 246 12.90 13.54 22.79
N PRO A 247 12.33 13.16 23.94
CA PRO A 247 12.76 13.68 25.23
C PRO A 247 14.16 13.21 25.63
N ALA A 248 14.72 12.18 24.98
CA ALA A 248 16.12 11.80 25.17
C ALA A 248 17.08 12.83 24.53
N ASN A 249 16.61 13.61 23.56
CA ASN A 249 17.36 14.63 22.83
C ASN A 249 16.67 16.00 22.92
N PRO A 250 16.56 16.62 24.12
CA PRO A 250 15.75 17.81 24.35
C PRO A 250 16.26 19.09 23.66
N THR A 251 17.43 19.04 23.03
CA THR A 251 17.98 20.13 22.19
C THR A 251 17.53 20.04 20.74
N THR A 252 17.00 18.88 20.31
CA THR A 252 16.44 18.71 18.97
C THR A 252 15.09 19.43 18.90
N PRO A 253 14.86 20.28 17.88
CA PRO A 253 13.58 20.92 17.69
C PRO A 253 12.43 19.91 17.62
N THR A 254 11.26 20.32 18.11
CA THR A 254 10.04 19.53 18.01
C THR A 254 9.59 19.47 16.55
N ALA A 255 9.24 18.28 16.06
CA ALA A 255 8.56 18.13 14.78
C ALA A 255 7.09 18.53 14.95
N VAL A 256 6.64 19.47 14.13
CA VAL A 256 5.26 19.95 14.09
C VAL A 256 4.54 19.22 12.96
N ARG A 257 3.37 18.64 13.24
CA ARG A 257 2.58 17.91 12.24
C ARG A 257 1.11 18.28 12.34
N HIS A 258 0.48 18.55 11.21
CA HIS A 258 -0.98 18.61 11.09
C HIS A 258 -1.51 17.18 10.98
N TYR A 259 -2.46 16.84 11.86
CA TYR A 259 -2.99 15.49 11.94
C TYR A 259 -4.50 15.53 12.15
N PRO A 260 -5.30 14.93 11.25
CA PRO A 260 -6.76 14.96 11.32
C PRO A 260 -7.25 13.99 12.40
N GLN A 261 -7.24 14.41 13.67
CA GLN A 261 -7.77 13.59 14.76
C GLN A 261 -9.28 13.34 14.56
N ALA A 262 -9.74 12.15 14.91
CA ALA A 262 -11.15 11.81 14.88
C ALA A 262 -12.00 12.85 15.64
N LEU A 263 -13.18 13.17 15.09
CA LEU A 263 -14.09 14.22 15.58
C LEU A 263 -13.57 15.65 15.43
N THR A 264 -12.51 15.87 14.64
CA THR A 264 -11.97 17.21 14.29
C THR A 264 -12.05 17.50 12.79
N ALA A 265 -11.39 18.54 12.29
CA ALA A 265 -11.41 18.88 10.86
C ALA A 265 -10.39 18.04 10.07
N ASN A 266 -10.72 17.77 8.80
CA ASN A 266 -9.82 17.26 7.78
C ASN A 266 -9.16 18.42 7.02
N ALA A 267 -8.08 18.15 6.29
CA ALA A 267 -7.57 19.06 5.27
C ALA A 267 -8.63 19.42 4.20
N ASP A 268 -8.59 20.67 3.73
CA ASP A 268 -9.49 21.17 2.68
C ASP A 268 -8.92 20.81 1.30
N VAL A 269 -9.32 19.65 0.77
CA VAL A 269 -8.83 19.10 -0.50
C VAL A 269 -9.53 19.75 -1.70
N ARG A 270 -8.78 20.03 -2.76
CA ARG A 270 -9.23 20.55 -4.06
C ARG A 270 -8.52 19.83 -5.21
N LEU A 271 -9.19 19.68 -6.33
CA LEU A 271 -8.63 19.12 -7.56
C LEU A 271 -8.69 20.17 -8.68
N THR A 272 -7.64 20.25 -9.49
CA THR A 272 -7.55 21.16 -10.64
C THR A 272 -7.19 20.35 -11.88
N LEU A 273 -7.92 20.57 -12.97
CA LEU A 273 -7.59 20.11 -14.31
C LEU A 273 -6.72 21.18 -14.99
N LEU A 274 -5.46 20.86 -15.24
CA LEU A 274 -4.50 21.72 -15.93
C LEU A 274 -4.43 21.33 -17.40
N GLU A 275 -4.79 22.23 -18.30
CA GLU A 275 -4.49 22.10 -19.72
C GLU A 275 -3.10 22.68 -20.02
N LEU A 276 -2.27 21.93 -20.75
CA LEU A 276 -0.92 22.33 -21.13
C LEU A 276 -0.84 22.61 -22.63
N GLY A 277 -0.35 23.80 -22.98
CA GLY A 277 -0.11 24.23 -24.35
C GLY A 277 1.33 23.97 -24.79
N PHE A 278 1.50 23.21 -25.87
CA PHE A 278 2.81 22.89 -26.45
C PHE A 278 2.99 23.47 -27.85
N ASP A 279 4.17 24.01 -28.14
CA ASP A 279 4.51 24.52 -29.48
C ASP A 279 4.84 23.38 -30.46
N ALA A 280 5.24 23.74 -31.70
CA ALA A 280 5.57 22.75 -32.74
C ALA A 280 6.81 21.91 -32.41
N ASP A 281 7.73 22.45 -31.60
CA ASP A 281 8.92 21.75 -31.13
C ASP A 281 8.63 20.94 -29.86
N GLY A 282 7.41 21.07 -29.31
CA GLY A 282 6.93 20.43 -28.09
C GLY A 282 7.52 21.03 -26.83
N CYS A 283 7.79 22.33 -26.82
CA CYS A 283 8.07 23.07 -25.59
C CYS A 283 6.76 23.59 -25.00
N CYS A 284 6.62 23.56 -23.68
CA CYS A 284 5.45 24.13 -23.02
C CYS A 284 5.49 25.67 -23.12
N TYR A 285 4.47 26.30 -23.70
CA TYR A 285 4.37 27.76 -23.81
C TYR A 285 3.38 28.38 -22.82
N GLY A 286 2.54 27.57 -22.17
CA GLY A 286 1.57 28.07 -21.20
C GLY A 286 0.58 27.00 -20.74
N GLU A 287 -0.22 27.39 -19.75
CA GLU A 287 -1.13 26.51 -19.04
C GLU A 287 -2.46 27.20 -18.72
N VAL A 288 -3.54 26.43 -18.67
CA VAL A 288 -4.87 26.92 -18.27
C VAL A 288 -5.43 26.02 -17.17
N PRO A 289 -5.54 26.52 -15.93
CA PRO A 289 -6.10 25.76 -14.82
C PRO A 289 -7.64 25.88 -14.78
N HIS A 290 -8.29 24.74 -14.63
CA HIS A 290 -9.73 24.61 -14.45
C HIS A 290 -10.02 23.95 -13.10
N ALA A 291 -10.71 24.65 -12.20
CA ALA A 291 -11.09 24.06 -10.92
C ALA A 291 -12.10 22.93 -11.16
N VAL A 292 -11.84 21.75 -10.58
CA VAL A 292 -12.80 20.65 -10.63
C VAL A 292 -13.87 20.86 -9.57
N GLU A 293 -15.13 20.82 -9.99
CA GLU A 293 -16.26 21.10 -9.11
C GLU A 293 -16.83 19.81 -8.50
N TRP A 294 -16.97 19.73 -7.18
CA TRP A 294 -17.85 18.76 -6.52
C TRP A 294 -18.36 19.29 -5.17
N ASP A 295 -19.34 18.62 -4.58
CA ASP A 295 -19.87 18.96 -3.26
C ASP A 295 -18.88 18.52 -2.15
N ARG A 296 -17.85 19.32 -1.94
CA ARG A 296 -16.80 19.12 -0.92
C ARG A 296 -17.31 19.24 0.52
N GLU A 297 -18.47 19.86 0.72
CA GLU A 297 -19.09 19.95 2.04
C GLU A 297 -19.74 18.62 2.44
N SER A 298 -20.36 17.91 1.50
CA SER A 298 -20.94 16.58 1.74
C SER A 298 -19.94 15.44 1.55
N TYR A 299 -18.99 15.59 0.61
CA TYR A 299 -17.99 14.59 0.25
C TYR A 299 -16.57 15.13 0.48
N GLU A 300 -16.09 14.97 1.72
CA GLU A 300 -14.83 15.53 2.21
C GLU A 300 -13.59 14.84 1.59
N TYR A 301 -13.71 13.58 1.16
CA TYR A 301 -12.56 12.78 0.75
C TYR A 301 -12.49 12.58 -0.76
N LEU A 302 -11.32 12.84 -1.36
CA LEU A 302 -10.97 12.39 -2.70
C LEU A 302 -10.29 11.01 -2.60
N ALA A 303 -11.03 9.96 -2.91
CA ALA A 303 -10.56 8.59 -2.72
C ALA A 303 -9.70 8.08 -3.87
N SER A 304 -10.09 8.38 -5.12
CA SER A 304 -9.39 7.91 -6.31
C SER A 304 -9.56 8.84 -7.50
N VAL A 305 -8.58 8.82 -8.41
CA VAL A 305 -8.57 9.54 -9.68
C VAL A 305 -8.08 8.58 -10.75
N ASN A 306 -8.83 8.44 -11.84
CA ASN A 306 -8.50 7.52 -12.93
C ASN A 306 -8.66 8.19 -14.30
N TRP A 307 -7.71 7.91 -15.18
CA TRP A 307 -7.75 8.26 -16.59
C TRP A 307 -7.86 6.99 -17.42
N THR A 308 -8.74 7.02 -18.43
CA THR A 308 -8.83 5.98 -19.46
C THR A 308 -8.74 6.65 -20.83
N GLU A 309 -7.97 6.06 -21.75
CA GLU A 309 -7.78 6.62 -23.09
C GLU A 309 -9.13 6.78 -23.81
N GLY A 310 -9.37 7.96 -24.37
CA GLY A 310 -10.59 8.28 -25.11
C GLY A 310 -11.81 8.68 -24.26
N HIS A 311 -11.67 8.75 -22.94
CA HIS A 311 -12.75 9.11 -22.02
C HIS A 311 -12.38 10.28 -21.11
N ASP A 312 -13.40 10.98 -20.61
CA ASP A 312 -13.25 11.94 -19.52
C ASP A 312 -12.73 11.21 -18.26
N PRO A 313 -11.83 11.83 -17.47
CA PRO A 313 -11.33 11.23 -16.25
C PRO A 313 -12.44 11.12 -15.22
N ILE A 314 -12.32 10.12 -14.36
CA ILE A 314 -13.27 9.85 -13.29
C ILE A 314 -12.61 9.95 -11.93
N ILE A 315 -13.39 10.40 -10.95
CA ILE A 315 -13.00 10.49 -9.56
C ILE A 315 -14.04 9.81 -8.67
N GLU A 316 -13.58 9.28 -7.55
CA GLU A 316 -14.43 8.79 -6.47
C GLU A 316 -14.28 9.72 -5.27
N VAL A 317 -15.41 10.23 -4.77
CA VAL A 317 -15.45 11.09 -3.58
C VAL A 317 -16.33 10.45 -2.51
N GLN A 318 -15.89 10.47 -1.25
CA GLN A 318 -16.61 9.86 -0.13
C GLN A 318 -17.06 10.89 0.90
N ASP A 319 -18.23 10.65 1.50
CA ASP A 319 -18.69 11.41 2.65
C ASP A 319 -17.84 11.10 3.89
N ARG A 320 -17.96 11.95 4.92
CA ARG A 320 -17.16 11.84 6.15
C ARG A 320 -17.24 10.47 6.83
N LEU A 321 -18.45 9.89 6.86
CA LEU A 321 -18.70 8.56 7.45
C LEU A 321 -18.37 7.40 6.50
N GLN A 322 -18.01 7.71 5.26
CA GLN A 322 -17.70 6.77 4.18
C GLN A 322 -18.85 5.79 3.91
N ARG A 323 -20.09 6.25 4.10
CA ARG A 323 -21.33 5.52 3.84
C ARG A 323 -21.93 5.85 2.51
N ASN A 324 -21.58 7.01 1.98
CA ASN A 324 -22.02 7.47 0.69
C ASN A 324 -20.79 7.86 -0.11
N ASP A 325 -20.77 7.44 -1.36
CA ASP A 325 -19.78 7.92 -2.32
C ASP A 325 -20.46 8.33 -3.62
N GLN A 326 -19.71 9.10 -4.42
CA GLN A 326 -20.07 9.42 -5.78
C GLN A 326 -18.91 9.09 -6.69
N VAL A 327 -19.23 8.48 -7.83
CA VAL A 327 -18.32 8.40 -8.98
C VAL A 327 -18.70 9.53 -9.92
N LEU A 328 -17.76 10.43 -10.16
CA LEU A 328 -17.96 11.62 -10.98
C LEU A 328 -17.04 11.55 -12.20
N ALA A 329 -17.53 11.89 -13.39
CA ALA A 329 -16.65 12.21 -14.52
C ALA A 329 -16.44 13.72 -14.61
N ILE A 330 -15.21 14.12 -14.91
CA ILE A 330 -14.79 15.51 -15.05
C ILE A 330 -14.76 15.85 -16.53
N HIS A 331 -15.51 16.85 -16.94
CA HIS A 331 -15.49 17.30 -18.32
C HIS A 331 -14.14 17.95 -18.66
N VAL A 332 -13.47 17.48 -19.71
CA VAL A 332 -12.16 18.03 -20.16
C VAL A 332 -12.33 19.13 -21.21
N GLY A 333 -13.49 19.23 -21.86
CA GLY A 333 -13.77 20.22 -22.90
C GLY A 333 -12.94 20.05 -24.18
N GLU A 334 -13.20 20.92 -25.16
CA GLU A 334 -12.37 20.99 -26.37
C GLU A 334 -11.05 21.71 -26.05
N PRO A 335 -9.90 21.22 -26.57
CA PRO A 335 -8.61 21.86 -26.33
C PRO A 335 -8.61 23.32 -26.77
N ILE A 336 -8.06 24.19 -25.93
CA ILE A 336 -7.84 25.59 -26.24
C ILE A 336 -6.80 25.68 -27.35
N MET A 337 -7.24 26.15 -28.52
CA MET A 337 -6.35 26.33 -29.66
C MET A 337 -5.54 27.63 -29.52
N PRO A 338 -4.21 27.59 -29.66
CA PRO A 338 -3.41 28.82 -29.67
C PRO A 338 -3.83 29.72 -30.84
N VAL A 339 -3.95 31.01 -30.60
CA VAL A 339 -4.07 31.98 -31.70
C VAL A 339 -2.69 32.10 -32.33
N ILE A 340 -2.49 31.42 -33.45
CA ILE A 340 -1.22 31.38 -34.20
C ILE A 340 -1.03 32.73 -34.93
N ALA A 341 -0.74 33.78 -34.18
CA ALA A 341 -0.09 34.98 -34.69
C ALA A 341 0.77 35.54 -33.54
N PRO A 342 2.12 35.41 -33.59
CA PRO A 342 2.97 36.10 -32.63
C PRO A 342 2.70 37.59 -32.75
N GLU A 343 2.13 38.19 -31.72
CA GLU A 343 2.02 39.64 -31.62
C GLU A 343 3.33 40.15 -31.02
N THR A 344 4.17 40.76 -31.84
CA THR A 344 5.40 41.44 -31.40
C THR A 344 5.01 42.81 -30.84
N GLU A 345 4.44 42.82 -29.63
CA GLU A 345 4.01 44.07 -28.99
C GLU A 345 4.89 44.51 -27.81
N PHE A 346 5.76 43.63 -27.30
CA PHE A 346 6.54 43.90 -26.08
C PHE A 346 8.05 43.75 -26.30
N ILE A 347 8.77 44.72 -25.73
CA ILE A 347 10.24 44.69 -25.60
C ILE A 347 10.52 44.59 -24.11
N ASP A 348 11.33 43.61 -23.69
CA ASP A 348 11.67 43.43 -22.28
C ASP A 348 12.58 44.55 -21.74
N GLU A 349 12.95 44.46 -20.46
CA GLU A 349 13.83 45.45 -19.82
C GLU A 349 15.26 45.47 -20.38
N ASN A 350 15.65 44.45 -21.13
CA ASN A 350 16.97 44.32 -21.77
C ASN A 350 16.98 44.81 -23.22
N GLY A 351 15.80 45.05 -23.82
CA GLY A 351 15.68 45.50 -25.21
C GLY A 351 15.40 44.38 -26.21
N ASP A 352 15.08 43.17 -25.74
CA ASP A 352 14.79 42.00 -26.57
C ASP A 352 13.28 41.93 -26.88
N GLU A 353 12.93 41.56 -28.12
CA GLU A 353 11.54 41.34 -28.54
C GLU A 353 10.98 40.10 -27.85
N VAL A 354 9.86 40.24 -27.13
CA VAL A 354 9.17 39.13 -26.46
C VAL A 354 8.00 38.69 -27.33
N GLU A 355 8.00 37.42 -27.74
CA GLU A 355 6.84 36.81 -28.38
C GLU A 355 5.75 36.57 -27.32
N THR A 356 4.61 37.25 -27.45
CA THR A 356 3.44 37.00 -26.61
C THR A 356 2.40 36.19 -27.38
N PHE A 357 1.92 35.11 -26.77
CA PHE A 357 0.84 34.28 -27.28
C PHE A 357 -0.46 34.66 -26.57
N SER A 358 -1.52 34.89 -27.34
CA SER A 358 -2.87 35.06 -26.81
C SER A 358 -3.66 33.79 -27.03
N PHE A 359 -4.33 33.31 -25.99
CA PHE A 359 -5.25 32.17 -26.06
C PHE A 359 -6.67 32.70 -26.00
N ALA A 360 -7.53 32.26 -26.92
CA ALA A 360 -8.95 32.55 -26.84
C ALA A 360 -9.61 31.46 -25.98
N ILE A 361 -9.87 31.77 -24.70
CA ILE A 361 -10.70 30.90 -23.86
C ILE A 361 -12.11 30.89 -24.49
N PRO A 362 -12.64 29.74 -24.91
CA PRO A 362 -13.98 29.64 -25.46
C PRO A 362 -15.03 30.18 -24.47
N GLU A 363 -16.08 30.85 -24.97
CA GLU A 363 -17.29 31.02 -24.17
C GLU A 363 -18.00 29.67 -24.10
N TYR A 364 -17.92 29.01 -22.95
CA TYR A 364 -18.61 27.75 -22.71
C TYR A 364 -20.08 28.00 -22.35
N ALA A 365 -20.96 27.08 -22.75
CA ALA A 365 -22.31 27.07 -22.22
C ALA A 365 -22.28 26.64 -20.74
N GLN A 366 -23.32 27.01 -19.98
CA GLN A 366 -23.42 26.61 -18.58
C GLN A 366 -23.37 25.09 -18.44
N GLY A 367 -22.39 24.58 -17.68
CA GLY A 367 -22.19 23.13 -17.47
C GLY A 367 -21.34 22.44 -18.56
N GLU A 368 -20.79 23.19 -19.51
CA GLU A 368 -19.85 22.70 -20.52
C GLU A 368 -18.43 23.26 -20.30
N GLU A 369 -18.19 23.93 -19.17
CA GLU A 369 -16.86 24.42 -18.79
C GLU A 369 -15.97 23.23 -18.39
N PRO A 370 -14.70 23.18 -18.82
CA PRO A 370 -13.77 22.19 -18.32
C PRO A 370 -13.66 22.26 -16.79
N GLY A 371 -13.57 21.10 -16.13
CA GLY A 371 -13.61 20.99 -14.66
C GLY A 371 -15.01 20.80 -14.08
N THR A 372 -16.08 21.04 -14.85
CA THR A 372 -17.44 20.66 -14.42
C THR A 372 -17.56 19.14 -14.30
N THR A 373 -18.30 18.67 -13.30
CA THR A 373 -18.48 17.23 -13.06
C THR A 373 -19.90 16.78 -13.30
N HIS A 374 -20.04 15.49 -13.64
CA HIS A 374 -21.31 14.81 -13.71
C HIS A 374 -21.28 13.51 -12.92
N VAL A 375 -22.33 13.28 -12.14
CA VAL A 375 -22.49 12.05 -11.36
C VAL A 375 -22.78 10.89 -12.31
N LEU A 376 -21.92 9.88 -12.28
CA LEU A 376 -22.08 8.62 -12.98
C LEU A 376 -22.81 7.59 -12.11
N GLU A 377 -22.41 7.49 -10.85
CA GLU A 377 -22.97 6.56 -9.88
C GLU A 377 -22.97 7.18 -8.48
N GLU A 378 -24.00 6.86 -7.69
CA GLU A 378 -24.06 7.16 -6.25
C GLU A 378 -24.23 5.83 -5.51
N ARG A 379 -23.38 5.57 -4.53
CA ARG A 379 -23.46 4.32 -3.76
C ARG A 379 -23.69 4.60 -2.29
N HIS A 380 -24.32 3.63 -1.64
CA HIS A 380 -24.67 3.71 -0.23
C HIS A 380 -24.45 2.37 0.49
N ASN A 381 -23.94 2.45 1.72
CA ASN A 381 -23.92 1.35 2.67
C ASN A 381 -24.33 1.84 4.07
N ASP A 382 -25.11 1.05 4.79
CA ASP A 382 -25.55 1.39 6.15
C ASP A 382 -24.39 1.62 7.15
N ARG A 383 -23.20 1.07 6.87
CA ARG A 383 -22.02 1.10 7.73
C ARG A 383 -20.86 1.88 7.13
N TRP A 384 -20.29 1.37 6.04
CA TRP A 384 -19.26 2.02 5.23
C TRP A 384 -19.13 1.34 3.87
N LEU A 385 -18.49 2.00 2.90
CA LEU A 385 -18.11 1.51 1.58
C LEU A 385 -16.60 1.22 1.57
N ASP A 386 -16.22 0.04 1.09
CA ASP A 386 -14.80 -0.33 0.99
C ASP A 386 -14.21 0.23 -0.30
N LEU A 387 -13.05 0.88 -0.21
CA LEU A 387 -12.27 1.28 -1.38
C LEU A 387 -11.59 0.06 -1.99
N MET A 388 -11.72 -0.12 -3.31
CA MET A 388 -11.08 -1.21 -4.04
C MET A 388 -10.13 -0.62 -5.08
N HIS A 389 -8.84 -0.87 -4.88
CA HIS A 389 -7.78 -0.44 -5.79
C HIS A 389 -8.05 -0.86 -7.23
N GLY A 390 -7.79 0.05 -8.17
CA GLY A 390 -8.09 -0.11 -9.59
C GLY A 390 -9.54 0.18 -9.99
N THR A 391 -10.39 0.60 -9.04
CA THR A 391 -11.73 1.12 -9.31
C THR A 391 -11.90 2.53 -8.74
N PRO A 392 -12.81 3.36 -9.29
CA PRO A 392 -13.56 3.13 -10.52
C PRO A 392 -12.64 3.23 -11.75
N ALA A 393 -13.04 2.58 -12.84
CA ALA A 393 -12.31 2.60 -14.11
C ALA A 393 -13.27 2.50 -15.29
N TYR A 394 -12.92 3.09 -16.43
CA TYR A 394 -13.58 2.77 -17.69
C TYR A 394 -12.91 1.59 -18.37
N THR A 395 -13.69 0.77 -19.06
CA THR A 395 -13.15 -0.04 -20.16
C THR A 395 -12.77 0.88 -21.33
N PRO A 396 -11.86 0.47 -22.22
CA PRO A 396 -11.55 1.23 -23.43
C PRO A 396 -12.79 1.58 -24.27
N ASP A 397 -13.83 0.72 -24.30
CA ASP A 397 -15.10 0.97 -24.96
C ASP A 397 -16.13 1.82 -24.17
N GLY A 398 -15.79 2.27 -22.95
CA GLY A 398 -16.55 3.26 -22.18
C GLY A 398 -17.58 2.74 -21.18
N ARG A 399 -17.52 1.45 -20.81
CA ARG A 399 -18.32 0.89 -19.72
C ARG A 399 -17.69 1.20 -18.38
N LEU A 400 -18.50 1.55 -17.40
CA LEU A 400 -18.03 1.93 -16.07
C LEU A 400 -17.90 0.71 -15.17
N ILE A 401 -16.71 0.50 -14.60
CA ILE A 401 -16.42 -0.53 -13.62
C ILE A 401 -16.33 0.09 -12.23
N CYS A 402 -17.14 -0.40 -11.30
CA CYS A 402 -17.14 0.06 -9.90
C CYS A 402 -17.11 -1.11 -8.91
N ALA A 403 -16.61 -0.84 -7.72
CA ALA A 403 -16.68 -1.77 -6.60
C ALA A 403 -18.10 -1.84 -6.02
N VAL A 404 -18.51 -3.05 -5.62
CA VAL A 404 -19.80 -3.32 -5.00
C VAL A 404 -19.60 -4.19 -3.77
N ASN A 405 -19.95 -3.68 -2.58
CA ASN A 405 -20.10 -4.49 -1.38
C ASN A 405 -21.49 -5.15 -1.40
N ASP A 406 -21.61 -6.30 -2.06
CA ASP A 406 -22.89 -7.03 -2.19
C ASP A 406 -23.27 -7.64 -0.84
N MET A 407 -24.01 -6.87 -0.03
CA MET A 407 -24.43 -7.25 1.31
C MET A 407 -25.42 -8.41 1.32
N ASP A 408 -26.12 -8.68 0.21
CA ASP A 408 -27.08 -9.78 0.10
C ASP A 408 -26.35 -11.11 -0.15
N ALA A 409 -25.40 -11.10 -1.08
CA ALA A 409 -24.54 -12.23 -1.40
C ALA A 409 -23.35 -12.40 -0.45
N ASP A 410 -23.08 -11.43 0.42
CA ASP A 410 -21.91 -11.37 1.30
C ASP A 410 -20.59 -11.51 0.51
N THR A 411 -20.48 -10.77 -0.61
CA THR A 411 -19.33 -10.81 -1.51
C THR A 411 -18.91 -9.41 -1.97
N ASN A 412 -17.62 -9.10 -1.93
CA ASN A 412 -17.04 -7.93 -2.60
C ASN A 412 -16.94 -8.23 -4.11
N ARG A 413 -17.68 -7.48 -4.92
CA ARG A 413 -17.90 -7.73 -6.35
C ARG A 413 -17.57 -6.50 -7.17
N LEU A 414 -17.53 -6.68 -8.49
CA LEU A 414 -17.48 -5.57 -9.45
C LEU A 414 -18.81 -5.45 -10.18
N SER A 415 -19.24 -4.22 -10.42
CA SER A 415 -20.28 -3.88 -11.36
C SER A 415 -19.70 -3.46 -12.70
N VAL A 416 -20.49 -3.67 -13.76
CA VAL A 416 -20.34 -3.02 -15.05
C VAL A 416 -21.64 -2.26 -15.32
N ASP A 417 -21.54 -0.94 -15.50
CA ASP A 417 -22.67 -0.02 -15.66
C ASP A 417 -23.76 -0.22 -14.58
N GLY A 418 -23.35 -0.37 -13.32
CA GLY A 418 -24.24 -0.59 -12.17
C GLY A 418 -24.75 -2.02 -11.97
N TYR A 419 -24.38 -2.99 -12.82
CA TYR A 419 -24.78 -4.40 -12.67
C TYR A 419 -23.63 -5.29 -12.24
N ALA A 420 -23.75 -5.94 -11.07
CA ALA A 420 -22.73 -6.86 -10.56
C ALA A 420 -22.58 -8.12 -11.46
N PHE A 421 -21.38 -8.36 -12.00
CA PHE A 421 -21.13 -9.47 -12.94
C PHE A 421 -20.21 -10.56 -12.38
N THR A 422 -19.42 -10.26 -11.34
CA THR A 422 -18.44 -11.22 -10.79
C THR A 422 -19.11 -12.35 -10.00
N PRO A 423 -18.53 -13.56 -9.89
CA PRO A 423 -19.15 -14.67 -9.18
C PRO A 423 -19.39 -14.42 -7.68
N VAL A 424 -20.50 -14.91 -7.16
CA VAL A 424 -20.76 -14.94 -5.70
C VAL A 424 -19.77 -15.88 -5.02
N GLY A 425 -19.25 -15.47 -3.85
CA GLY A 425 -18.23 -16.22 -3.12
C GLY A 425 -16.80 -16.03 -3.62
N LEU A 426 -16.59 -15.26 -4.69
CA LEU A 426 -15.27 -14.79 -5.12
C LEU A 426 -15.11 -13.33 -4.69
N GLN A 427 -14.44 -13.13 -3.55
CA GLN A 427 -14.19 -11.82 -2.96
C GLN A 427 -13.12 -11.10 -3.78
N VAL A 428 -13.52 -10.10 -4.56
CA VAL A 428 -12.55 -9.23 -5.27
C VAL A 428 -11.86 -8.34 -4.25
N ARG A 429 -10.52 -8.31 -4.31
CA ARG A 429 -9.68 -7.49 -3.43
C ARG A 429 -9.11 -6.27 -4.14
N GLU A 430 -8.70 -6.45 -5.40
CA GLU A 430 -7.95 -5.48 -6.17
C GLU A 430 -8.20 -5.74 -7.65
N VAL A 431 -8.38 -4.66 -8.42
CA VAL A 431 -8.39 -4.66 -9.88
C VAL A 431 -7.00 -4.26 -10.36
N LEU A 432 -6.37 -5.15 -11.11
CA LEU A 432 -5.00 -4.99 -11.62
C LEU A 432 -4.99 -4.39 -13.03
N ASP A 433 -6.00 -4.68 -13.85
CA ASP A 433 -6.17 -4.14 -15.20
C ASP A 433 -7.60 -4.34 -15.72
N VAL A 434 -8.06 -3.45 -16.61
CA VAL A 434 -9.40 -3.47 -17.24
C VAL A 434 -9.26 -3.42 -18.76
N THR A 435 -9.88 -4.36 -19.48
CA THR A 435 -9.96 -4.37 -20.94
C THR A 435 -11.41 -4.37 -21.41
N ASP A 436 -11.63 -4.38 -22.72
CA ASP A 436 -12.97 -4.57 -23.30
C ASP A 436 -13.52 -5.99 -23.07
N ASP A 437 -12.68 -6.98 -22.80
CA ASP A 437 -13.10 -8.38 -22.69
C ASP A 437 -13.20 -8.86 -21.24
N ASP A 438 -12.33 -8.35 -20.37
CA ASP A 438 -12.17 -8.84 -19.01
C ASP A 438 -11.63 -7.80 -18.01
N VAL A 439 -11.67 -8.19 -16.74
CA VAL A 439 -11.01 -7.50 -15.64
C VAL A 439 -10.04 -8.48 -14.96
N LEU A 440 -8.76 -8.10 -14.90
CA LEU A 440 -7.74 -8.83 -14.17
C LEU A 440 -7.79 -8.45 -12.69
N CYS A 441 -7.95 -9.42 -11.80
CA CYS A 441 -8.17 -9.16 -10.37
C CYS A 441 -7.32 -10.04 -9.46
N VAL A 442 -7.03 -9.53 -8.27
CA VAL A 442 -6.70 -10.36 -7.10
C VAL A 442 -8.00 -10.71 -6.37
N VAL A 443 -8.19 -11.99 -6.06
CA VAL A 443 -9.40 -12.51 -5.42
C VAL A 443 -9.10 -13.47 -4.27
N GLN A 444 -10.08 -13.64 -3.40
CA GLN A 444 -10.12 -14.68 -2.39
C GLN A 444 -11.41 -15.47 -2.51
N ARG A 445 -11.36 -16.76 -2.25
CA ARG A 445 -12.54 -17.62 -2.31
C ARG A 445 -13.16 -17.82 -0.94
N THR A 446 -14.49 -17.73 -0.89
CA THR A 446 -15.34 -18.18 0.22
C THR A 446 -15.94 -19.55 -0.15
N PRO A 447 -15.37 -20.68 0.32
CA PRO A 447 -15.80 -22.01 -0.12
C PRO A 447 -17.27 -22.34 0.16
N GLU A 448 -17.85 -21.72 1.19
CA GLU A 448 -19.25 -21.89 1.57
C GLU A 448 -20.23 -21.28 0.56
N LEU A 449 -19.77 -20.29 -0.22
CA LEU A 449 -20.55 -19.60 -1.24
C LEU A 449 -20.20 -20.04 -2.67
N LEU A 450 -18.94 -20.45 -2.89
CA LEU A 450 -18.45 -20.95 -4.18
C LEU A 450 -17.90 -22.38 -4.00
N PRO A 451 -18.74 -23.43 -4.16
CA PRO A 451 -18.35 -24.81 -3.88
C PRO A 451 -17.38 -25.37 -4.93
N GLU A 452 -16.64 -26.43 -4.57
CA GLU A 452 -15.64 -27.08 -5.44
C GLU A 452 -16.20 -27.49 -6.81
N SER A 453 -17.48 -27.90 -6.87
CA SER A 453 -18.16 -28.30 -8.11
C SER A 453 -18.26 -27.19 -9.15
N GLU A 454 -18.16 -25.93 -8.74
CA GLU A 454 -18.27 -24.75 -9.59
C GLU A 454 -16.90 -24.17 -9.96
N LEU A 455 -15.81 -24.75 -9.46
CA LEU A 455 -14.48 -24.25 -9.74
C LEU A 455 -14.00 -24.60 -11.16
N PRO A 456 -13.23 -23.70 -11.79
CA PRO A 456 -12.45 -24.00 -12.98
C PRO A 456 -11.48 -25.16 -12.75
N TYR A 457 -11.13 -25.88 -13.83
CA TYR A 457 -10.30 -27.08 -13.76
C TYR A 457 -8.98 -26.88 -13.00
N LEU A 458 -8.34 -25.72 -13.19
CA LEU A 458 -7.05 -25.40 -12.60
C LEU A 458 -7.06 -25.50 -11.06
N TRP A 459 -8.11 -25.05 -10.38
CA TRP A 459 -8.19 -25.08 -8.91
C TRP A 459 -8.80 -26.37 -8.33
N ARG A 460 -9.34 -27.28 -9.16
CA ARG A 460 -10.07 -28.45 -8.62
C ARG A 460 -9.16 -29.40 -7.84
N ALA A 461 -7.90 -29.52 -8.23
CA ALA A 461 -6.97 -30.47 -7.59
C ALA A 461 -6.58 -30.06 -6.16
N ASN A 462 -6.67 -28.77 -5.85
CA ASN A 462 -6.26 -28.13 -4.59
C ASN A 462 -7.35 -27.17 -4.07
N ALA A 463 -8.62 -27.49 -4.34
CA ALA A 463 -9.76 -26.63 -4.03
C ALA A 463 -9.88 -26.28 -2.54
N ALA A 464 -9.40 -27.15 -1.63
CA ALA A 464 -9.43 -26.88 -0.20
C ALA A 464 -8.48 -25.76 0.24
N ASP A 465 -7.46 -25.46 -0.58
CA ASP A 465 -6.41 -24.49 -0.24
C ASP A 465 -6.67 -23.11 -0.86
N HIS A 466 -7.50 -23.04 -1.91
CA HIS A 466 -8.07 -21.78 -2.43
C HIS A 466 -9.26 -21.35 -1.56
N ASP A 467 -8.94 -20.72 -0.43
CA ASP A 467 -9.90 -20.07 0.48
C ASP A 467 -9.43 -18.64 0.83
N ALA A 468 -10.00 -18.03 1.87
CA ALA A 468 -9.64 -16.67 2.30
C ALA A 468 -8.15 -16.48 2.62
N ARG A 469 -7.34 -17.53 2.78
CA ARG A 469 -5.89 -17.40 3.01
C ARG A 469 -5.12 -17.11 1.72
N SER A 470 -5.69 -17.45 0.56
CA SER A 470 -5.03 -17.37 -0.74
C SER A 470 -5.51 -16.16 -1.54
N PHE A 471 -4.57 -15.36 -2.02
CA PHE A 471 -4.78 -14.15 -2.79
C PHE A 471 -4.36 -14.53 -4.21
N ASP A 472 -5.35 -14.97 -4.98
CA ASP A 472 -5.16 -15.56 -6.28
C ASP A 472 -5.43 -14.55 -7.39
N VAL A 473 -4.77 -14.70 -8.53
CA VAL A 473 -5.01 -13.85 -9.70
C VAL A 473 -5.97 -14.57 -10.64
N VAL A 474 -7.01 -13.86 -11.07
CA VAL A 474 -8.03 -14.35 -12.01
C VAL A 474 -8.32 -13.31 -13.09
N SER A 475 -8.77 -13.78 -14.25
CA SER A 475 -9.45 -12.95 -15.26
C SER A 475 -10.97 -13.16 -15.15
N LEU A 476 -11.72 -12.06 -15.05
CA LEU A 476 -13.18 -12.02 -14.94
C LEU A 476 -13.77 -11.42 -16.21
N ARG A 477 -14.53 -12.20 -16.97
CA ARG A 477 -15.19 -11.74 -18.20
C ARG A 477 -16.56 -11.15 -17.92
N PHE A 478 -16.97 -10.19 -18.74
CA PHE A 478 -18.27 -9.52 -18.59
C PHE A 478 -19.49 -10.42 -18.86
N ASP A 479 -19.30 -11.59 -19.47
CA ASP A 479 -20.34 -12.61 -19.64
C ASP A 479 -20.55 -13.49 -18.39
N GLY A 480 -19.79 -13.23 -17.31
CA GLY A 480 -19.80 -13.98 -16.06
C GLY A 480 -18.84 -15.18 -16.05
N GLY A 481 -18.18 -15.47 -17.17
CA GLY A 481 -17.08 -16.43 -17.23
C GLY A 481 -15.85 -15.92 -16.47
N TRP A 482 -15.06 -16.83 -15.91
CA TRP A 482 -13.80 -16.47 -15.27
C TRP A 482 -12.80 -17.62 -15.32
N GLU A 483 -11.52 -17.27 -15.26
CA GLU A 483 -10.44 -18.25 -15.19
C GLU A 483 -9.33 -17.82 -14.23
N PRO A 484 -8.78 -18.74 -13.43
CA PRO A 484 -7.61 -18.48 -12.62
C PRO A 484 -6.34 -18.50 -13.45
N LEU A 485 -5.45 -17.56 -13.14
CA LEU A 485 -4.11 -17.45 -13.71
C LEU A 485 -3.05 -17.96 -12.74
N THR A 486 -3.35 -18.04 -11.45
CA THR A 486 -2.53 -18.70 -10.43
C THR A 486 -3.06 -20.10 -10.13
N TYR A 487 -2.18 -21.11 -10.11
CA TYR A 487 -2.52 -22.49 -9.75
C TYR A 487 -2.23 -22.80 -8.28
N THR A 488 -1.12 -22.31 -7.75
CA THR A 488 -0.70 -22.57 -6.37
C THR A 488 -1.30 -21.52 -5.44
N PRO A 489 -1.90 -21.92 -4.30
CA PRO A 489 -2.35 -20.97 -3.29
C PRO A 489 -1.17 -20.14 -2.77
N GLY A 490 -1.39 -18.85 -2.54
CA GLY A 490 -0.32 -17.96 -2.13
C GLY A 490 -0.78 -16.51 -2.01
N GLN A 491 0.19 -15.60 -1.96
CA GLN A 491 -0.05 -14.18 -2.19
C GLN A 491 0.52 -13.79 -3.54
N TRP A 492 -0.36 -13.57 -4.52
CA TRP A 492 0.00 -13.31 -5.91
C TRP A 492 -0.53 -11.96 -6.39
N THR A 493 0.23 -11.33 -7.28
CA THR A 493 -0.17 -10.18 -8.08
C THR A 493 0.35 -10.35 -9.51
N MET A 494 -0.18 -9.57 -10.45
CA MET A 494 0.19 -9.65 -11.85
C MET A 494 0.14 -8.27 -12.52
N SER A 495 1.09 -8.00 -13.41
CA SER A 495 1.03 -6.90 -14.38
C SER A 495 0.93 -7.50 -15.78
N ARG A 496 0.13 -6.92 -16.68
CA ARG A 496 0.04 -7.33 -18.09
C ARG A 496 0.16 -6.15 -19.04
N ALA A 497 0.72 -6.41 -20.23
CA ALA A 497 0.67 -5.51 -21.37
C ALA A 497 0.86 -6.31 -22.66
N GLY A 498 0.11 -5.97 -23.71
CA GLY A 498 0.12 -6.72 -24.97
C GLY A 498 -0.15 -8.21 -24.75
N ASN A 499 0.79 -9.05 -25.19
CA ASN A 499 0.71 -10.51 -25.07
C ASN A 499 1.52 -11.08 -23.89
N GLY A 500 2.07 -10.21 -23.03
CA GLY A 500 2.93 -10.58 -21.91
C GLY A 500 2.35 -10.21 -20.55
N CYS A 501 2.82 -10.92 -19.53
CA CYS A 501 2.53 -10.62 -18.14
C CYS A 501 3.74 -10.93 -17.23
N VAL A 502 3.78 -10.30 -16.06
CA VAL A 502 4.66 -10.71 -14.97
C VAL A 502 3.79 -11.11 -13.80
N MET A 503 3.93 -12.36 -13.37
CA MET A 503 3.34 -12.88 -12.15
C MET A 503 4.38 -12.84 -11.03
N ALA A 504 4.00 -12.32 -9.87
CA ALA A 504 4.86 -12.25 -8.71
C ALA A 504 4.12 -12.68 -7.45
N GLY A 505 4.76 -13.48 -6.59
CA GLY A 505 4.13 -13.91 -5.36
C GLY A 505 4.86 -15.02 -4.61
N ARG A 506 4.19 -15.57 -3.61
CA ARG A 506 4.77 -16.59 -2.72
C ARG A 506 3.69 -17.42 -2.03
N GLY A 507 3.89 -18.74 -1.98
CA GLY A 507 3.09 -19.67 -1.17
C GLY A 507 3.72 -20.04 0.18
N MET A 508 3.24 -21.12 0.79
CA MET A 508 3.82 -21.66 2.04
C MET A 508 5.10 -22.46 1.82
N ASP A 509 5.31 -22.96 0.60
CA ASP A 509 6.46 -23.80 0.22
C ASP A 509 7.68 -22.97 -0.22
N ASP A 510 7.50 -21.66 -0.40
CA ASP A 510 8.51 -20.75 -0.93
C ASP A 510 9.01 -19.77 0.15
N ALA A 511 10.29 -19.84 0.48
CA ALA A 511 10.93 -18.87 1.37
C ALA A 511 11.27 -17.54 0.67
N ARG A 512 11.31 -17.52 -0.67
CA ARG A 512 11.55 -16.34 -1.52
C ARG A 512 10.29 -16.00 -2.31
N ILE A 513 10.20 -14.75 -2.76
CA ILE A 513 9.18 -14.39 -3.76
C ILE A 513 9.60 -15.03 -5.08
N GLN A 514 8.65 -15.64 -5.76
CA GLN A 514 8.78 -16.09 -7.13
C GLN A 514 8.29 -14.97 -8.05
N MET A 515 9.06 -14.68 -9.09
CA MET A 515 8.65 -13.74 -10.13
C MET A 515 8.96 -14.35 -11.50
N GLN A 516 7.99 -14.33 -12.39
CA GLN A 516 8.07 -14.92 -13.72
C GLN A 516 7.53 -13.94 -14.75
N HIS A 517 8.34 -13.65 -15.76
CA HIS A 517 7.94 -12.93 -16.94
C HIS A 517 7.46 -13.94 -17.99
N CYS A 518 6.22 -13.82 -18.43
CA CYS A 518 5.56 -14.77 -19.31
C CYS A 518 5.05 -14.04 -20.56
N MET A 519 5.15 -14.66 -21.73
CA MET A 519 4.59 -14.10 -22.96
C MET A 519 4.03 -15.19 -23.86
N ASN A 520 2.85 -14.94 -24.44
CA ASN A 520 2.30 -15.80 -25.48
C ASN A 520 2.92 -15.45 -26.84
N VAL A 521 3.62 -16.41 -27.44
CA VAL A 521 4.30 -16.26 -28.74
C VAL A 521 3.63 -17.18 -29.76
N ALA A 522 3.22 -16.61 -30.89
CA ALA A 522 2.72 -17.38 -32.03
C ALA A 522 3.89 -18.01 -32.79
N THR A 523 3.86 -19.33 -32.92
CA THR A 523 4.85 -20.11 -33.69
C THR A 523 4.16 -20.77 -34.86
N VAL A 524 4.70 -20.62 -36.08
CA VAL A 524 4.17 -21.28 -37.27
C VAL A 524 4.90 -22.62 -37.45
N GLY A 525 4.17 -23.73 -37.33
CA GLY A 525 4.70 -25.06 -37.58
C GLY A 525 5.11 -25.28 -39.03
N GLU A 526 5.90 -26.33 -39.31
CA GLU A 526 6.27 -26.71 -40.69
C GLU A 526 5.06 -27.03 -41.59
N ASP A 527 3.91 -27.33 -40.99
CA ASP A 527 2.62 -27.56 -41.63
C ASP A 527 1.82 -26.27 -41.89
N GLY A 528 2.37 -25.11 -41.51
CA GLY A 528 1.73 -23.79 -41.66
C GLY A 528 0.68 -23.49 -40.61
N VAL A 529 0.57 -24.32 -39.56
CA VAL A 529 -0.39 -24.11 -38.46
C VAL A 529 0.25 -23.20 -37.41
N GLU A 530 -0.43 -22.10 -37.09
CA GLU A 530 -0.06 -21.24 -35.96
C GLU A 530 -0.43 -21.92 -34.64
N THR A 531 0.57 -22.08 -33.79
CA THR A 531 0.44 -22.59 -32.43
C THR A 531 0.93 -21.52 -31.46
N LEU A 532 0.08 -21.12 -30.51
CA LEU A 532 0.49 -20.25 -29.40
C LEU A 532 1.27 -21.09 -28.37
N SER A 533 2.49 -20.65 -28.07
CA SER A 533 3.32 -21.21 -27.01
C SER A 533 3.59 -20.13 -25.97
N MET A 534 3.52 -20.48 -24.69
CA MET A 534 3.91 -19.58 -23.61
C MET A 534 5.41 -19.71 -23.36
N VAL A 535 6.13 -18.61 -23.49
CA VAL A 535 7.53 -18.47 -23.04
C VAL A 535 7.52 -17.95 -21.61
N VAL A 536 8.39 -18.49 -20.77
CA VAL A 536 8.51 -18.12 -19.35
C VAL A 536 9.98 -17.87 -19.03
N ALA A 537 10.30 -16.64 -18.68
CA ALA A 537 11.60 -16.19 -18.19
C ALA A 537 11.51 -15.93 -16.67
N PRO A 538 12.06 -16.81 -15.82
CA PRO A 538 12.14 -16.57 -14.38
C PRO A 538 13.01 -15.34 -14.09
N ILE A 539 12.57 -14.49 -13.16
CA ILE A 539 13.36 -13.35 -12.68
C ILE A 539 14.10 -13.77 -11.40
N GLU A 540 15.40 -13.53 -11.35
CA GLU A 540 16.28 -13.94 -10.25
C GLU A 540 15.91 -13.21 -8.95
N ASN A 541 16.01 -13.95 -7.84
CA ASN A 541 15.79 -13.46 -6.49
C ASN A 541 17.04 -13.68 -5.63
N HIS A 542 17.69 -12.59 -5.24
CA HIS A 542 18.93 -12.59 -4.47
C HIS A 542 18.70 -12.50 -2.96
N ALA A 543 17.44 -12.57 -2.51
CA ALA A 543 17.10 -12.47 -1.11
C ALA A 543 17.65 -13.62 -0.28
N ALA A 544 18.00 -13.31 0.96
CA ALA A 544 18.33 -14.31 1.95
C ALA A 544 17.10 -15.17 2.26
N GLU A 545 17.33 -16.42 2.62
CA GLU A 545 16.32 -17.28 3.20
C GLU A 545 16.48 -17.34 4.73
N PRO A 546 15.38 -17.54 5.49
CA PRO A 546 15.45 -17.74 6.93
C PRO A 546 16.23 -18.99 7.36
N GLY A 547 16.37 -19.99 6.47
CA GLY A 547 17.05 -21.25 6.75
C GLY A 547 16.19 -22.26 7.53
N PHE A 548 14.89 -22.02 7.66
CA PHE A 548 13.92 -22.92 8.28
C PHE A 548 12.54 -22.75 7.63
N THR A 549 11.72 -23.79 7.71
CA THR A 549 10.30 -23.75 7.31
C THR A 549 9.43 -23.71 8.55
N PRO A 550 8.52 -22.73 8.69
CA PRO A 550 7.55 -22.69 9.78
C PRO A 550 6.65 -23.94 9.83
N ASN A 551 6.51 -24.55 11.01
CA ASN A 551 5.61 -25.67 11.30
C ASN A 551 4.19 -25.14 11.59
N VAL A 552 3.54 -24.65 10.53
CA VAL A 552 2.20 -24.05 10.59
C VAL A 552 1.13 -25.12 10.35
N ARG A 553 0.06 -25.05 11.14
CA ARG A 553 -1.18 -25.79 10.92
C ARG A 553 -2.30 -24.77 10.76
N PHE A 554 -2.91 -24.75 9.58
CA PHE A 554 -4.10 -23.93 9.35
C PHE A 554 -5.34 -24.72 9.73
N VAL A 555 -6.21 -24.08 10.51
CA VAL A 555 -7.43 -24.69 11.06
C VAL A 555 -8.54 -23.65 11.09
N ARG A 556 -9.77 -24.13 11.30
CA ARG A 556 -10.94 -23.30 11.62
C ARG A 556 -11.24 -23.45 13.10
N SER A 557 -11.33 -22.34 13.83
CA SER A 557 -11.46 -22.35 15.29
C SER A 557 -12.84 -21.93 15.77
N GLY A 558 -13.39 -22.70 16.72
CA GLY A 558 -14.64 -22.41 17.42
C GLY A 558 -15.89 -22.40 16.55
N GLU A 559 -17.02 -22.03 17.14
CA GLU A 559 -18.33 -22.02 16.47
C GLU A 559 -18.41 -21.06 15.28
N ARG A 560 -17.58 -20.00 15.26
CA ARG A 560 -17.51 -19.00 14.18
C ARG A 560 -16.54 -19.38 13.06
N ALA A 561 -15.88 -20.53 13.15
CA ALA A 561 -14.92 -21.02 12.17
C ALA A 561 -13.83 -19.99 11.82
N LEU A 562 -13.22 -19.38 12.85
CA LEU A 562 -12.17 -18.38 12.69
C LEU A 562 -10.98 -18.98 11.93
N HIS A 563 -10.49 -18.31 10.89
CA HIS A 563 -9.24 -18.73 10.26
C HIS A 563 -8.12 -18.61 11.28
N THR A 564 -7.43 -19.72 11.56
CA THR A 564 -6.43 -19.78 12.61
C THR A 564 -5.17 -20.46 12.08
N ALA A 565 -4.01 -19.85 12.34
CA ALA A 565 -2.70 -20.45 12.16
C ALA A 565 -2.14 -20.84 13.53
N ILE A 566 -1.84 -22.13 13.71
CA ILE A 566 -1.14 -22.65 14.88
C ILE A 566 0.30 -22.97 14.46
N VAL A 567 1.26 -22.33 15.10
CA VAL A 567 2.68 -22.57 14.87
C VAL A 567 3.23 -23.34 16.06
N LEU A 568 3.71 -24.55 15.76
CA LEU A 568 4.28 -25.47 16.73
C LEU A 568 5.82 -25.39 16.70
N PRO A 569 6.51 -25.84 17.77
CA PRO A 569 7.97 -25.91 17.75
C PRO A 569 8.47 -26.68 16.53
N SER A 570 9.59 -26.24 15.98
CA SER A 570 10.32 -26.92 14.90
C SER A 570 10.76 -28.30 15.36
N GLU A 571 10.94 -29.26 14.45
CA GLU A 571 11.39 -30.62 14.79
C GLU A 571 12.73 -30.64 15.56
N GLY A 572 13.67 -29.76 15.19
CA GLY A 572 14.95 -29.61 15.89
C GLY A 572 14.89 -28.84 17.22
N SER A 573 13.71 -28.34 17.61
CA SER A 573 13.54 -27.58 18.84
C SER A 573 13.62 -28.48 20.07
N ARG A 574 14.20 -27.99 21.16
CA ARG A 574 14.19 -28.70 22.46
C ARG A 574 12.78 -28.90 23.03
N TYR A 575 11.79 -28.20 22.48
CA TYR A 575 10.38 -28.24 22.87
C TYR A 575 9.51 -29.10 21.94
N ALA A 576 10.07 -29.70 20.88
CA ALA A 576 9.33 -30.50 19.89
C ALA A 576 8.59 -31.70 20.49
N HIS A 577 9.04 -32.19 21.64
CA HIS A 577 8.46 -33.34 22.34
C HIS A 577 8.00 -33.00 23.76
N ALA A 578 7.69 -31.73 24.02
CA ALA A 578 7.09 -31.36 25.30
C ALA A 578 5.68 -31.95 25.42
N ASP A 579 5.30 -32.42 26.60
CA ASP A 579 3.94 -32.94 26.84
C ASP A 579 2.89 -31.81 26.85
N ARG A 580 3.30 -30.63 27.32
CA ARG A 580 2.43 -29.46 27.51
C ARG A 580 3.23 -28.17 27.38
N LEU A 581 2.69 -27.17 26.69
CA LEU A 581 3.32 -25.85 26.51
C LEU A 581 2.35 -24.70 26.83
N PRO A 582 2.87 -23.55 27.33
CA PRO A 582 2.09 -22.32 27.38
C PRO A 582 1.64 -21.87 25.98
N VAL A 583 0.55 -21.10 25.93
CA VAL A 583 -0.01 -20.57 24.68
C VAL A 583 0.39 -19.09 24.53
N LEU A 584 0.79 -18.70 23.33
CA LEU A 584 1.04 -17.32 22.95
C LEU A 584 0.09 -16.91 21.83
N MET A 585 -0.89 -16.06 22.13
CA MET A 585 -1.69 -15.40 21.12
C MET A 585 -0.87 -14.28 20.48
N LYS A 586 -0.81 -14.26 19.13
CA LYS A 586 -0.16 -13.21 18.33
C LYS A 586 -1.06 -12.70 17.20
N PRO A 587 -2.29 -12.21 17.49
CA PRO A 587 -3.15 -11.61 16.48
C PRO A 587 -2.72 -10.17 16.17
N TYR A 588 -2.98 -9.71 14.95
CA TYR A 588 -3.23 -8.29 14.69
C TYR A 588 -4.68 -7.97 15.06
N GLY A 589 -5.65 -8.67 14.45
CA GLY A 589 -7.06 -8.70 14.85
C GLY A 589 -7.85 -7.40 14.65
N GLY A 590 -7.25 -6.38 14.03
CA GLY A 590 -7.92 -5.14 13.62
C GLY A 590 -8.46 -5.18 12.19
N PRO A 591 -9.37 -4.25 11.83
CA PRO A 591 -9.87 -4.13 10.47
C PRO A 591 -8.79 -3.71 9.48
N GLY A 592 -9.04 -3.95 8.18
CA GLY A 592 -8.13 -3.60 7.09
C GLY A 592 -6.91 -4.53 6.93
N PHE A 593 -6.66 -5.45 7.87
CA PHE A 593 -5.50 -6.33 7.82
C PHE A 593 -5.87 -7.79 8.10
N GLN A 594 -5.22 -8.70 7.38
CA GLN A 594 -5.38 -10.15 7.51
C GLN A 594 -4.00 -10.77 7.79
N GLN A 595 -3.90 -11.64 8.79
CA GLN A 595 -2.61 -12.24 9.18
C GLN A 595 -2.53 -13.75 8.92
N VAL A 596 -3.66 -14.44 8.90
CA VAL A 596 -3.75 -15.85 8.52
C VAL A 596 -3.87 -15.95 7.01
N VAL A 597 -2.70 -15.93 6.36
CA VAL A 597 -2.55 -15.97 4.90
C VAL A 597 -1.61 -17.09 4.46
N ALA A 598 -1.75 -17.55 3.22
CA ALA A 598 -0.99 -18.65 2.61
C ALA A 598 0.39 -18.20 2.12
N SER A 599 1.12 -17.44 2.94
CA SER A 599 2.46 -16.94 2.63
C SER A 599 3.40 -17.22 3.79
N GLN A 600 4.53 -17.89 3.51
CA GLN A 600 5.46 -18.33 4.55
C GLN A 600 6.00 -17.17 5.41
N SER A 601 6.15 -15.96 4.82
CA SER A 601 6.75 -14.80 5.47
C SER A 601 5.96 -14.29 6.69
N PHE A 602 4.65 -14.53 6.74
CA PHE A 602 3.78 -14.12 7.84
C PHE A 602 4.02 -14.95 9.12
N HIS A 603 4.68 -16.10 9.00
CA HIS A 603 4.77 -17.09 10.08
C HIS A 603 6.20 -17.26 10.64
N TRP A 604 7.20 -16.57 10.11
CA TRP A 604 8.59 -16.70 10.58
C TRP A 604 8.80 -16.23 12.03
N ASP A 605 8.22 -15.10 12.42
CA ASP A 605 8.31 -14.61 13.81
C ASP A 605 7.59 -15.55 14.78
N ALA A 606 6.43 -16.08 14.36
CA ALA A 606 5.68 -17.04 15.15
C ALA A 606 6.49 -18.33 15.35
N GLN A 607 7.26 -18.77 14.35
CA GLN A 607 8.13 -19.92 14.49
C GLN A 607 9.24 -19.69 15.53
N TRP A 608 9.86 -18.50 15.53
CA TRP A 608 10.87 -18.17 16.54
C TRP A 608 10.30 -18.27 17.96
N TRP A 609 9.08 -17.76 18.17
CA TRP A 609 8.37 -17.86 19.45
C TRP A 609 8.00 -19.30 19.82
N ALA A 610 7.55 -20.10 18.86
CA ALA A 610 7.25 -21.51 19.10
C ALA A 610 8.51 -22.26 19.57
N ASP A 611 9.67 -21.93 18.98
CA ASP A 611 10.97 -22.46 19.38
C ASP A 611 11.49 -21.92 20.73
N GLN A 612 10.85 -20.90 21.31
CA GLN A 612 11.05 -20.49 22.70
C GLN A 612 10.19 -21.30 23.70
N GLY A 613 9.38 -22.25 23.21
CA GLY A 613 8.58 -23.15 24.05
C GLY A 613 7.14 -22.71 24.23
N TYR A 614 6.50 -22.22 23.16
CA TYR A 614 5.09 -21.83 23.13
C TYR A 614 4.34 -22.58 22.03
N ILE A 615 3.04 -22.77 22.21
CA ILE A 615 2.11 -22.96 21.10
C ILE A 615 1.68 -21.56 20.66
N VAL A 616 2.06 -21.14 19.46
CA VAL A 616 1.76 -19.78 18.97
C VAL A 616 0.51 -19.82 18.11
N VAL A 617 -0.44 -18.93 18.39
CA VAL A 617 -1.76 -18.94 17.76
C VAL A 617 -2.06 -17.56 17.19
N THR A 618 -2.38 -17.51 15.91
CA THR A 618 -2.90 -16.32 15.22
C THR A 618 -4.30 -16.64 14.74
N ALA A 619 -5.29 -15.84 15.12
CA ALA A 619 -6.67 -16.01 14.71
C ALA A 619 -7.23 -14.71 14.12
N ASP A 620 -7.69 -14.80 12.87
CA ASP A 620 -8.38 -13.70 12.18
C ASP A 620 -9.87 -13.74 12.55
N GLY A 621 -10.25 -12.78 13.39
CA GLY A 621 -11.60 -12.61 13.92
C GLY A 621 -12.50 -11.73 13.05
N ARG A 622 -13.71 -11.48 13.51
CA ARG A 622 -14.64 -10.54 12.87
C ARG A 622 -13.99 -9.15 12.74
N GLY A 623 -14.19 -8.51 11.60
CA GLY A 623 -13.54 -7.25 11.23
C GLY A 623 -12.33 -7.40 10.31
N THR A 624 -11.62 -8.53 10.32
CA THR A 624 -10.50 -8.77 9.38
C THR A 624 -11.02 -9.08 7.98
N THR A 625 -10.34 -8.60 6.95
CA THR A 625 -10.76 -8.77 5.54
C THR A 625 -10.74 -10.23 5.06
N GLY A 626 -11.38 -10.49 3.91
CA GLY A 626 -11.31 -11.75 3.17
C GLY A 626 -12.43 -12.76 3.47
N ARG A 627 -13.43 -12.34 4.25
CA ARG A 627 -14.58 -13.17 4.65
C ARG A 627 -15.94 -12.60 4.27
N GLY A 628 -15.95 -11.52 3.49
CA GLY A 628 -17.14 -10.88 2.98
C GLY A 628 -17.59 -9.65 3.78
N PRO A 629 -18.36 -8.74 3.16
CA PRO A 629 -18.80 -7.48 3.75
C PRO A 629 -19.45 -7.58 5.13
N ARG A 630 -20.24 -8.63 5.41
CA ARG A 630 -20.92 -8.82 6.69
C ARG A 630 -19.95 -9.15 7.81
N TRP A 631 -18.91 -9.93 7.49
CA TRP A 631 -17.84 -10.26 8.44
C TRP A 631 -17.04 -9.03 8.82
N ASP A 632 -16.67 -8.22 7.83
CA ASP A 632 -15.92 -6.98 8.01
C ASP A 632 -16.72 -6.00 8.90
N ARG A 633 -18.03 -5.86 8.64
CA ARG A 633 -18.92 -4.92 9.36
C ARG A 633 -19.38 -5.36 10.74
N ALA A 634 -19.02 -6.56 11.18
CA ALA A 634 -19.42 -7.06 12.50
C ALA A 634 -18.82 -6.28 13.68
N ILE A 635 -17.75 -5.51 13.45
CA ILE A 635 -17.08 -4.68 14.46
C ILE A 635 -17.68 -3.28 14.60
N TYR A 636 -18.59 -2.87 13.72
CA TYR A 636 -19.09 -1.49 13.67
C TYR A 636 -19.62 -1.01 15.02
N GLU A 637 -19.09 0.13 15.49
CA GLU A 637 -19.28 0.75 16.80
C GLU A 637 -18.94 -0.13 18.02
N ASN A 638 -18.41 -1.34 17.85
CA ASN A 638 -18.22 -2.30 18.94
C ASN A 638 -16.93 -3.14 18.80
N MET A 639 -15.93 -2.60 18.09
CA MET A 639 -14.72 -3.32 17.73
C MET A 639 -13.96 -3.88 18.95
N LYS A 640 -13.92 -3.15 20.07
CA LYS A 640 -13.28 -3.62 21.32
C LYS A 640 -13.85 -4.95 21.80
N ALA A 641 -15.17 -5.04 21.95
CA ALA A 641 -15.81 -6.22 22.51
C ALA A 641 -15.78 -7.41 21.54
N VAL A 642 -16.06 -7.14 20.26
CA VAL A 642 -16.14 -8.17 19.21
C VAL A 642 -14.78 -8.81 18.96
N THR A 643 -13.73 -8.00 18.82
CA THR A 643 -12.39 -8.51 18.51
C THR A 643 -11.80 -9.28 19.69
N LEU A 644 -12.06 -8.87 20.95
CA LEU A 644 -11.63 -9.64 22.13
C LEU A 644 -12.36 -10.98 22.26
N GLU A 645 -13.68 -11.00 22.02
CA GLU A 645 -14.50 -12.22 22.09
C GLU A 645 -13.93 -13.32 21.18
N ASP A 646 -13.55 -12.96 19.95
CA ASP A 646 -13.02 -13.92 19.00
C ASP A 646 -11.65 -14.50 19.43
N GLN A 647 -10.79 -13.70 20.08
CA GLN A 647 -9.52 -14.20 20.61
C GLN A 647 -9.72 -15.13 21.81
N VAL A 648 -10.69 -14.81 22.68
CA VAL A 648 -11.06 -15.69 23.81
C VAL A 648 -11.58 -17.03 23.30
N ASP A 649 -12.44 -17.02 22.28
CA ASP A 649 -13.02 -18.23 21.72
C ASP A 649 -11.96 -19.06 20.98
N ALA A 650 -11.00 -18.40 20.30
CA ALA A 650 -9.86 -19.09 19.72
C ALA A 650 -9.05 -19.87 20.76
N VAL A 651 -8.77 -19.27 21.93
CA VAL A 651 -8.06 -19.95 23.04
C VAL A 651 -8.88 -21.12 23.58
N ARG A 652 -10.18 -20.95 23.78
CA ARG A 652 -11.06 -21.99 24.33
C ARG A 652 -11.19 -23.21 23.43
N ALA A 653 -11.09 -23.02 22.11
CA ALA A 653 -11.16 -24.11 21.13
C ALA A 653 -9.86 -24.92 20.99
N LEU A 654 -8.71 -24.40 21.46
CA LEU A 654 -7.40 -25.04 21.26
C LEU A 654 -7.30 -26.52 21.71
N PRO A 655 -7.85 -26.94 22.86
CA PRO A 655 -7.76 -28.35 23.25
C PRO A 655 -8.43 -29.30 22.25
N GLU A 656 -9.57 -28.91 21.70
CA GLU A 656 -10.28 -29.71 20.69
C GLU A 656 -9.49 -29.76 19.38
N ILE A 657 -9.07 -28.59 18.89
CA ILE A 657 -8.28 -28.46 17.66
C ILE A 657 -6.98 -29.29 17.72
N LEU A 658 -6.23 -29.21 18.83
CA LEU A 658 -4.98 -29.95 18.96
C LEU A 658 -5.22 -31.46 19.12
N ASN A 659 -6.37 -31.88 19.67
CA ASN A 659 -6.78 -33.28 19.67
C ASN A 659 -7.07 -33.79 18.26
N GLU A 660 -7.75 -33.00 17.43
CA GLU A 660 -8.03 -33.33 16.03
C GLU A 660 -6.72 -33.45 15.23
N LEU A 661 -5.82 -32.47 15.34
CA LEU A 661 -4.53 -32.51 14.66
C LEU A 661 -3.68 -33.72 15.10
N ARG A 662 -3.74 -34.11 16.38
CA ARG A 662 -3.10 -35.36 16.86
C ARG A 662 -3.72 -36.60 16.24
N ALA A 663 -5.04 -36.64 16.10
CA ALA A 663 -5.75 -37.76 15.49
C ALA A 663 -5.42 -37.89 13.99
N GLU A 664 -5.28 -36.77 13.28
CA GLU A 664 -4.86 -36.73 11.87
C GLU A 664 -3.41 -37.21 11.69
N GLN A 665 -2.51 -36.89 12.64
CA GLN A 665 -1.14 -37.36 12.63
C GLN A 665 -0.98 -38.85 13.01
N ALA A 666 -1.98 -39.46 13.66
CA ALA A 666 -1.93 -40.85 14.12
C ALA A 666 -1.92 -41.85 12.94
N GLY A 667 -0.76 -42.01 12.31
CA GLY A 667 -0.55 -42.81 11.10
C GLY A 667 0.45 -42.20 10.10
N SER A 668 0.88 -40.95 10.28
CA SER A 668 1.94 -40.31 9.47
C SER A 668 3.34 -40.80 9.91
N ALA A 669 4.27 -40.88 8.95
CA ALA A 669 5.67 -41.22 9.19
C ALA A 669 6.50 -40.07 9.80
N THR A 670 5.91 -38.88 9.99
CA THR A 670 6.55 -37.70 10.61
C THR A 670 6.18 -37.65 12.10
N ASP A 671 7.10 -38.13 12.94
CA ASP A 671 6.94 -38.43 14.37
C ASP A 671 7.17 -37.20 15.26
N GLY A 672 6.22 -36.26 15.26
CA GLY A 672 6.20 -35.12 16.19
C GLY A 672 5.03 -35.23 17.17
N SER A 673 5.29 -35.13 18.47
CA SER A 673 4.23 -35.08 19.49
C SER A 673 3.66 -33.66 19.56
N ILE A 674 2.41 -33.46 19.18
CA ILE A 674 1.73 -32.16 19.37
C ILE A 674 1.45 -31.97 20.88
N PRO A 675 2.07 -30.97 21.54
CA PRO A 675 1.90 -30.71 22.97
C PRO A 675 0.44 -30.35 23.32
N GLU A 676 0.03 -30.68 24.55
CA GLU A 676 -1.21 -30.13 25.10
C GLU A 676 -1.08 -28.61 25.36
N PRO A 677 -2.14 -27.83 25.13
CA PRO A 677 -2.13 -26.41 25.46
C PRO A 677 -2.31 -26.22 26.97
N ASP A 678 -1.44 -25.41 27.59
CA ASP A 678 -1.59 -24.98 28.98
C ASP A 678 -2.46 -23.73 29.08
N LEU A 679 -3.76 -23.92 29.25
CA LEU A 679 -4.73 -22.83 29.32
C LEU A 679 -4.65 -21.98 30.60
N ASP A 680 -3.88 -22.41 31.61
CA ASP A 680 -3.57 -21.58 32.78
C ASP A 680 -2.42 -20.59 32.48
N ARG A 681 -1.69 -20.81 31.37
CA ARG A 681 -0.51 -20.02 30.95
C ARG A 681 -0.65 -19.52 29.51
N VAL A 682 -1.66 -18.68 29.29
CA VAL A 682 -1.88 -18.00 28.02
C VAL A 682 -1.39 -16.55 28.10
N ALA A 683 -0.56 -16.14 27.16
CA ALA A 683 -0.15 -14.74 27.00
C ALA A 683 -0.57 -14.18 25.65
N MET A 684 -0.60 -12.85 25.52
CA MET A 684 -0.84 -12.18 24.25
C MET A 684 0.24 -11.15 23.94
N ILE A 685 0.67 -11.10 22.69
CA ILE A 685 1.53 -10.02 22.17
C ILE A 685 0.97 -9.47 20.87
N GLY A 686 1.22 -8.18 20.63
CA GLY A 686 0.87 -7.53 19.38
C GLY A 686 1.44 -6.11 19.30
N TRP A 687 1.36 -5.55 18.09
CA TRP A 687 1.79 -4.19 17.75
C TRP A 687 0.62 -3.43 17.11
N SER A 688 0.54 -2.11 17.28
CA SER A 688 -0.57 -1.30 16.78
C SER A 688 -1.92 -1.82 17.32
N TYR A 689 -2.91 -2.10 16.48
CA TYR A 689 -4.18 -2.71 16.89
C TYR A 689 -3.99 -4.02 17.68
N GLY A 690 -3.01 -4.85 17.31
CA GLY A 690 -2.66 -6.05 18.09
C GLY A 690 -2.11 -5.72 19.49
N GLY A 691 -1.46 -4.56 19.63
CA GLY A 691 -1.05 -4.01 20.92
C GLY A 691 -2.26 -3.57 21.75
N PHE A 692 -3.24 -2.91 21.13
CA PHE A 692 -4.52 -2.60 21.76
C PHE A 692 -5.22 -3.87 22.28
N LEU A 693 -5.33 -4.91 21.43
CA LEU A 693 -5.87 -6.21 21.82
C LEU A 693 -5.09 -6.85 22.98
N SER A 694 -3.77 -6.76 22.96
CA SER A 694 -2.91 -7.31 24.02
C SER A 694 -3.16 -6.64 25.37
N ALA A 695 -3.24 -5.30 25.40
CA ALA A 695 -3.58 -4.57 26.62
C ALA A 695 -5.03 -4.86 27.07
N LEU A 696 -5.97 -4.85 26.13
CA LEU A 696 -7.37 -5.15 26.36
C LEU A 696 -7.59 -6.55 26.97
N ALA A 697 -6.87 -7.56 26.47
CA ALA A 697 -6.98 -8.94 26.90
C ALA A 697 -6.75 -9.12 28.41
N VAL A 698 -5.74 -8.46 28.97
CA VAL A 698 -5.44 -8.53 30.42
C VAL A 698 -6.29 -7.59 31.28
N LEU A 699 -7.01 -6.65 30.65
CA LEU A 699 -7.92 -5.72 31.33
C LEU A 699 -9.34 -6.30 31.44
N GLU A 700 -9.83 -6.97 30.39
CA GLU A 700 -11.23 -7.42 30.29
C GLU A 700 -11.40 -8.95 30.27
N ALA A 701 -10.35 -9.73 29.99
CA ALA A 701 -10.38 -11.20 30.05
C ALA A 701 -9.21 -11.80 30.86
N PRO A 702 -8.92 -11.30 32.08
CA PRO A 702 -7.79 -11.77 32.89
C PRO A 702 -7.90 -13.22 33.37
N GLU A 703 -9.08 -13.84 33.26
CA GLU A 703 -9.30 -15.27 33.50
C GLU A 703 -8.81 -16.16 32.35
N VAL A 704 -8.66 -15.60 31.15
CA VAL A 704 -8.13 -16.30 29.97
C VAL A 704 -6.66 -15.93 29.76
N PHE A 705 -6.33 -14.65 29.87
CA PHE A 705 -4.97 -14.15 29.58
C PHE A 705 -4.20 -13.84 30.86
N ALA A 706 -3.12 -14.57 31.07
CA ALA A 706 -2.27 -14.48 32.25
C ALA A 706 -1.23 -13.36 32.18
N ALA A 707 -0.84 -12.90 30.98
CA ALA A 707 0.10 -11.79 30.78
C ALA A 707 0.02 -11.21 29.36
N ALA A 708 0.47 -9.96 29.15
CA ALA A 708 0.53 -9.38 27.81
C ALA A 708 1.69 -8.39 27.58
N CYS A 709 2.15 -8.29 26.33
CA CYS A 709 3.00 -7.20 25.84
C CYS A 709 2.28 -6.43 24.73
N ALA A 710 2.01 -5.15 24.97
CA ALA A 710 1.33 -4.25 24.04
C ALA A 710 2.33 -3.25 23.44
N GLY A 711 2.64 -3.42 22.15
CA GLY A 711 3.46 -2.49 21.38
C GLY A 711 2.63 -1.47 20.61
N ALA A 712 2.99 -0.19 20.70
CA ALA A 712 2.31 0.95 20.07
C ALA A 712 0.76 0.87 20.09
N PRO A 713 0.10 0.61 21.24
CA PRO A 713 -1.35 0.40 21.27
C PRO A 713 -2.13 1.72 21.09
N PRO A 714 -3.15 1.80 20.21
CA PRO A 714 -4.13 2.88 20.23
C PRO A 714 -5.10 2.69 21.41
N THR A 715 -4.90 3.44 22.49
CA THR A 715 -5.64 3.26 23.76
C THR A 715 -6.85 4.19 23.93
N ASP A 716 -6.91 5.23 23.10
CA ASP A 716 -7.86 6.34 23.14
C ASP A 716 -8.15 6.77 21.70
N TRP A 717 -9.26 6.29 21.14
CA TRP A 717 -9.58 6.46 19.73
C TRP A 717 -9.81 7.91 19.29
N THR A 718 -9.93 8.86 20.23
CA THR A 718 -10.01 10.29 19.89
C THR A 718 -8.67 10.87 19.42
N LEU A 719 -7.56 10.15 19.65
CA LEU A 719 -6.22 10.54 19.21
C LEU A 719 -5.82 9.91 17.87
N TYR A 720 -6.64 9.03 17.31
CA TYR A 720 -6.37 8.40 16.01
C TYR A 720 -7.11 9.16 14.90
N ASP A 721 -6.79 8.92 13.64
CA ASP A 721 -7.25 9.77 12.53
C ASP A 721 -8.76 9.65 12.24
N THR A 722 -9.29 10.64 11.53
CA THR A 722 -10.69 10.72 11.09
C THR A 722 -11.11 9.54 10.24
N HIS A 723 -10.43 9.30 9.12
CA HIS A 723 -10.89 8.37 8.09
C HIS A 723 -10.95 6.94 8.62
N TYR A 724 -9.92 6.46 9.32
CA TYR A 724 -9.94 5.15 9.97
C TYR A 724 -11.02 5.08 11.06
N THR A 725 -10.99 6.03 12.00
CA THR A 725 -11.74 5.86 13.25
C THR A 725 -13.23 6.11 13.07
N GLU A 726 -13.61 7.13 12.31
CA GLU A 726 -15.01 7.49 12.09
C GLU A 726 -15.73 6.45 11.22
N ARG A 727 -15.01 5.76 10.32
CA ARG A 727 -15.51 4.58 9.57
C ARG A 727 -16.06 3.51 10.51
N TYR A 728 -15.29 3.16 11.55
CA TYR A 728 -15.63 2.05 12.44
C TYR A 728 -16.44 2.47 13.66
N LEU A 729 -16.28 3.69 14.17
CA LEU A 729 -16.89 4.15 15.43
C LEU A 729 -17.96 5.23 15.25
N GLY A 730 -18.14 5.78 14.04
CA GLY A 730 -19.06 6.87 13.78
C GLY A 730 -18.63 8.19 14.45
N LEU A 731 -19.58 9.10 14.68
CA LEU A 731 -19.31 10.44 15.23
C LEU A 731 -19.81 10.64 16.67
N ASP A 732 -20.29 9.59 17.34
CA ASP A 732 -20.78 9.68 18.73
C ASP A 732 -19.64 9.48 19.74
N PRO A 733 -19.24 10.49 20.52
CA PRO A 733 -18.16 10.37 21.50
C PRO A 733 -18.37 9.26 22.54
N ALA A 734 -19.62 8.87 22.84
CA ALA A 734 -19.91 7.77 23.76
C ALA A 734 -19.47 6.41 23.19
N VAL A 735 -19.43 6.26 21.87
CA VAL A 735 -18.89 5.06 21.20
C VAL A 735 -17.38 4.97 21.39
N TYR A 736 -16.68 6.10 21.31
CA TYR A 736 -15.23 6.19 21.52
C TYR A 736 -14.87 5.81 22.96
N GLU A 737 -15.57 6.34 23.96
CA GLU A 737 -15.37 5.99 25.36
C GLU A 737 -15.55 4.49 25.60
N ARG A 738 -16.58 3.89 24.99
CA ARG A 738 -16.86 2.45 25.08
C ARG A 738 -15.73 1.60 24.48
N ASN A 739 -15.15 2.04 23.37
CA ASN A 739 -14.11 1.28 22.64
C ASN A 739 -12.67 1.61 23.08
N GLY A 740 -12.45 2.68 23.84
CA GLY A 740 -11.18 2.97 24.50
C GLY A 740 -10.90 2.07 25.71
N ILE A 741 -9.66 2.07 26.20
CA ILE A 741 -9.23 1.24 27.34
C ILE A 741 -8.61 2.04 28.50
N ILE A 742 -8.52 3.37 28.40
CA ILE A 742 -8.01 4.22 29.48
C ILE A 742 -8.83 4.04 30.77
N ALA A 743 -10.17 4.04 30.64
CA ALA A 743 -11.08 3.90 31.79
C ALA A 743 -11.02 2.50 32.44
N ASP A 744 -10.50 1.50 31.72
CA ASP A 744 -10.37 0.13 32.22
C ASP A 744 -9.10 -0.10 33.06
N ALA A 745 -8.17 0.87 33.10
CA ALA A 745 -6.93 0.75 33.85
C ALA A 745 -7.10 0.19 35.29
N PRO A 746 -8.14 0.56 36.08
CA PRO A 746 -8.36 -0.03 37.40
C PRO A 746 -8.61 -1.54 37.41
N LYS A 747 -8.96 -2.16 36.29
CA LYS A 747 -9.22 -3.61 36.16
C LYS A 747 -7.94 -4.44 36.05
N LEU A 748 -6.77 -3.84 35.78
CA LEU A 748 -5.53 -4.59 35.58
C LEU A 748 -5.16 -5.42 36.82
N THR A 749 -5.10 -6.73 36.64
CA THR A 749 -4.70 -7.71 37.68
C THR A 749 -3.58 -8.64 37.21
N ARG A 750 -3.22 -8.56 35.93
CA ARG A 750 -2.21 -9.40 35.28
C ARG A 750 -1.01 -8.57 34.83
N PRO A 751 0.19 -9.16 34.71
CA PRO A 751 1.36 -8.47 34.20
C PRO A 751 1.13 -7.90 32.79
N LEU A 752 1.42 -6.61 32.63
CA LEU A 752 1.34 -5.89 31.36
C LEU A 752 2.67 -5.15 31.10
N MET A 753 3.21 -5.32 29.90
CA MET A 753 4.30 -4.53 29.36
C MET A 753 3.79 -3.64 28.25
N LEU A 754 3.98 -2.32 28.38
CA LEU A 754 3.75 -1.33 27.34
C LEU A 754 5.07 -1.02 26.64
N ILE A 755 5.08 -1.01 25.31
CA ILE A 755 6.25 -0.66 24.47
C ILE A 755 5.80 0.41 23.47
N HIS A 756 6.57 1.48 23.29
CA HIS A 756 6.16 2.54 22.35
C HIS A 756 7.34 3.43 21.91
N GLY A 757 7.37 3.78 20.62
CA GLY A 757 8.27 4.76 20.03
C GLY A 757 7.92 6.21 20.41
N PHE A 758 8.92 7.02 20.72
CA PHE A 758 8.70 8.45 21.04
C PHE A 758 8.60 9.34 19.80
N ALA A 759 9.02 8.82 18.64
CA ALA A 759 8.89 9.49 17.35
C ALA A 759 7.75 8.89 16.51
N ASP A 760 6.88 8.07 17.10
CA ASP A 760 5.72 7.46 16.42
C ASP A 760 4.76 8.57 16.00
N ASP A 761 4.59 8.66 14.68
CA ASP A 761 3.89 9.73 13.99
C ASP A 761 2.53 9.25 13.43
N ASN A 762 2.24 7.95 13.54
CA ASN A 762 0.93 7.36 13.29
C ASN A 762 0.18 7.15 14.62
N VAL A 763 0.61 6.20 15.45
CA VAL A 763 0.04 6.01 16.79
C VAL A 763 0.84 6.85 17.77
N THR A 764 0.40 8.08 18.06
CA THR A 764 1.18 8.94 18.96
C THR A 764 1.46 8.30 20.33
N ILE A 765 2.67 8.53 20.86
CA ILE A 765 3.10 8.10 22.20
C ILE A 765 2.13 8.49 23.32
N ALA A 766 1.31 9.53 23.10
CA ALA A 766 0.26 9.96 24.03
C ALA A 766 -0.69 8.81 24.42
N HIS A 767 -0.96 7.86 23.52
CA HIS A 767 -1.79 6.70 23.82
C HIS A 767 -1.23 5.86 24.99
N SER A 768 0.03 5.42 24.90
CA SER A 768 0.62 4.62 25.97
C SER A 768 0.86 5.42 27.24
N LEU A 769 1.20 6.71 27.14
CA LEU A 769 1.39 7.57 28.30
C LEU A 769 0.09 7.82 29.08
N ARG A 770 -1.04 8.06 28.38
CA ARG A 770 -2.36 8.20 29.03
C ARG A 770 -2.76 6.92 29.76
N LEU A 771 -2.55 5.75 29.15
CA LEU A 771 -2.86 4.47 29.80
C LEU A 771 -1.94 4.22 31.01
N SER A 772 -0.64 4.45 30.85
CA SER A 772 0.35 4.33 31.93
C SER A 772 0.00 5.23 33.12
N GLN A 773 -0.39 6.48 32.85
CA GLN A 773 -0.86 7.42 33.87
C GLN A 773 -2.10 6.91 34.60
N ALA A 774 -3.10 6.40 33.86
CA ALA A 774 -4.32 5.84 34.45
C ALA A 774 -4.04 4.60 35.32
N LEU A 775 -3.16 3.71 34.86
CA LEU A 775 -2.71 2.54 35.61
C LEU A 775 -2.01 2.94 36.91
N MET A 776 -1.07 3.90 36.83
CA MET A 776 -0.37 4.43 38.01
C MET A 776 -1.35 5.07 39.00
N ALA A 777 -2.29 5.90 38.52
CA ALA A 777 -3.30 6.54 39.37
C ALA A 777 -4.20 5.52 40.07
N ALA A 778 -4.49 4.38 39.44
CA ALA A 778 -5.22 3.27 40.01
C ALA A 778 -4.37 2.33 40.90
N GLY A 779 -3.07 2.60 41.05
CA GLY A 779 -2.15 1.76 41.82
C GLY A 779 -1.86 0.40 41.18
N ARG A 780 -1.95 0.31 39.84
CA ARG A 780 -1.71 -0.91 39.07
C ARG A 780 -0.28 -0.95 38.53
N GLU A 781 0.45 -1.99 38.90
CA GLU A 781 1.83 -2.24 38.44
C GLU A 781 1.83 -2.62 36.96
N HIS A 782 2.75 -2.03 36.19
CA HIS A 782 2.99 -2.34 34.78
C HIS A 782 4.44 -2.01 34.41
N THR A 783 4.96 -2.66 33.37
CA THR A 783 6.27 -2.36 32.79
C THR A 783 6.09 -1.38 31.63
N PHE A 784 6.95 -0.38 31.51
CA PHE A 784 6.97 0.53 30.37
C PHE A 784 8.35 0.54 29.73
N LEU A 785 8.43 0.19 28.44
CA LEU A 785 9.65 0.21 27.63
C LEU A 785 9.58 1.35 26.60
N PRO A 786 10.21 2.51 26.86
CA PRO A 786 10.31 3.59 25.89
C PRO A 786 11.33 3.25 24.80
N LEU A 787 10.99 3.53 23.53
CA LEU A 787 11.91 3.44 22.40
C LEU A 787 12.22 4.85 21.88
N THR A 788 13.43 5.34 22.14
CA THR A 788 13.87 6.71 21.76
C THR A 788 14.25 6.77 20.28
N GLY A 789 13.78 7.78 19.56
CA GLY A 789 14.08 7.96 18.13
C GLY A 789 13.44 6.95 17.18
N ILE A 790 12.57 6.08 17.68
CA ILE A 790 11.85 5.07 16.88
C ILE A 790 10.44 5.60 16.57
N THR A 791 10.04 5.49 15.30
CA THR A 791 8.70 5.81 14.77
C THR A 791 7.74 4.64 15.03
N HIS A 792 6.71 4.47 14.20
CA HIS A 792 5.85 3.29 14.25
C HIS A 792 6.59 1.99 13.90
N MET A 793 7.70 2.09 13.16
CA MET A 793 8.46 0.97 12.64
C MET A 793 9.79 0.74 13.38
N THR A 794 9.99 -0.48 13.90
CA THR A 794 11.24 -0.88 14.58
C THR A 794 12.23 -1.52 13.59
N ASN A 795 12.94 -0.71 12.80
CA ASN A 795 13.86 -1.21 11.78
C ASN A 795 15.32 -1.38 12.25
N ASP A 796 15.73 -0.72 13.34
CA ASP A 796 17.07 -0.88 13.91
C ASP A 796 17.30 -2.32 14.40
N GLU A 797 18.40 -2.95 13.94
CA GLU A 797 18.71 -4.35 14.25
C GLU A 797 18.85 -4.60 15.75
N THR A 798 19.57 -3.73 16.45
CA THR A 798 19.87 -3.92 17.87
C THR A 798 18.60 -3.78 18.70
N VAL A 799 17.77 -2.80 18.38
CA VAL A 799 16.47 -2.60 19.03
C VAL A 799 15.54 -3.77 18.75
N ALA A 800 15.41 -4.20 17.49
CA ALA A 800 14.51 -5.29 17.11
C ALA A 800 14.89 -6.63 17.79
N GLU A 801 16.18 -6.97 17.85
CA GLU A 801 16.66 -8.18 18.53
C GLU A 801 16.38 -8.12 20.03
N ASN A 802 16.79 -7.04 20.69
CA ASN A 802 16.64 -6.92 22.13
C ASN A 802 15.18 -6.80 22.56
N LEU A 803 14.32 -6.21 21.74
CA LEU A 803 12.88 -6.12 22.00
C LEU A 803 12.26 -7.52 22.13
N LEU A 804 12.53 -8.42 21.18
CA LEU A 804 12.03 -9.81 21.22
C LEU A 804 12.55 -10.55 22.47
N ILE A 805 13.82 -10.38 22.82
CA ILE A 805 14.43 -10.99 24.00
C ILE A 805 13.76 -10.48 25.29
N LEU A 806 13.57 -9.17 25.43
CA LEU A 806 12.95 -8.55 26.59
C LEU A 806 11.49 -8.99 26.76
N GLN A 807 10.72 -9.03 25.66
CA GLN A 807 9.35 -9.54 25.68
C GLN A 807 9.32 -11.02 26.11
N ARG A 808 10.21 -11.86 25.56
CA ARG A 808 10.29 -13.28 25.90
C ARG A 808 10.57 -13.47 27.39
N ASP A 809 11.54 -12.75 27.93
CA ASP A 809 11.93 -12.87 29.34
C ASP A 809 10.86 -12.32 30.27
N PHE A 810 10.18 -11.23 29.90
CA PHE A 810 9.02 -10.71 30.63
C PHE A 810 7.90 -11.76 30.72
N LEU A 811 7.48 -12.32 29.58
CA LEU A 811 6.40 -13.31 29.54
C LEU A 811 6.78 -14.61 30.26
N ALA A 812 8.00 -15.11 30.06
CA ALA A 812 8.47 -16.30 30.76
C ALA A 812 8.40 -16.11 32.29
N ASN A 813 8.85 -14.96 32.79
CA ASN A 813 8.78 -14.65 34.22
C ASN A 813 7.33 -14.46 34.72
N ALA A 814 6.47 -13.84 33.93
CA ALA A 814 5.06 -13.64 34.27
C ALA A 814 4.31 -14.98 34.37
N LEU A 815 4.49 -15.86 33.38
CA LEU A 815 3.81 -17.16 33.30
C LEU A 815 4.36 -18.21 34.28
N HIS A 816 5.56 -18.01 34.85
CA HIS A 816 6.08 -18.87 35.93
C HIS A 816 5.49 -18.52 37.30
N LYS A 817 5.00 -17.29 37.48
CA LYS A 817 4.44 -16.78 38.73
C LYS A 817 2.90 -16.82 38.77
N ALA A 818 2.27 -17.13 37.63
CA ALA A 818 0.83 -17.07 37.40
C ALA A 818 0.04 -18.19 38.07
#